data_AF-F2JKB0-F1
#
_entry.id   AF-F2JKB0-F1
#
_cell.length_a   1.000
_cell.length_b   1.000
_cell.length_c   1.000
_cell.angle_alpha   90.00
_cell.angle_beta   90.00
_cell.angle_gamma   90.00
#
_symmetry.space_group_name_H-M   'P 1'
#
loop_
_entity.id
_entity.type
_entity.pdbx_description
1 polymer ?
#
loop_
_entity_poly.entity_id
_entity_poly.type
_entity_poly.pdbx_seq_one_letter_code
_entity_poly.pdbx_strand_id
1 'polypeptide(L)'
;MKAYLKSIKHIKKMALTGLLAVGLVTQQGISVSAADLSSTFNNLNLTFAYKKQNENNPIITQRYAADPSVMVYNDTVYLYATNDSYEYSNGSIKENSYSTIQTLNCISSKDLVNWTDHGTIQVAGSRGVAKWAGNSWAPCATYKKINGKDKFFLYFANNANGIGVLVADSPTGPWTDPIGKALISRSTPNCSDVVWCFDPAVFVDSDGTGYLYFGGGIPTGQNAHPKTARVVKLGGDMTSLAGTPITIDAPYLFEDSGINKIGNKYYYSYCSNFNTAGSGINGGAIEYMVSNSPTGPFTFTGEVFKNPGVYFNGSGGNNHHSIFEFKGSYYLAYHTRTLELAQFGKNLGYRSTHLDKLSVNNGVLSEVKGTMAGASQVSYLNPYERVEAETMAIQAGVNVSGSGNTLVTDIHAGDWIGVKGVDFSDGLSKITVSAKSSTGGVIKVCTNSPSGTALGYIEVPNTSGAFVEVSSVLSNISGVKDLYFVFSGNMELDYWKAVAYSGQATETDTTVKNYATLSDGWYYLKNTNAQKYLQVKDNVGANGQNVEIGTGTGANGQKWYLTNTGNGYVTFKNGLDYMLDVANGANVDGTNIQIYSPNGMDAQKFKLVPTATSNVYGILTKSSVDTKSLDVYNFGTTDGSNVCEWTYYKNSCQMWVLEPCSAPESTVPVPTPTPTPTPTPDSPSTTASMSIKIFSDWSDGATADITITNNTGKNLNGWTCTFTTNRPISSIWNAELVSSNGTTYTISSPSWQSNLAAGASYTFGCNMGSGPANVTITNISLK
;
A
#
# COMPACT_ATOMS: atom_id res chain seq x y z
N MET A 1 -12.82 -70.75 -15.28
CA MET A 1 -14.05 -70.38 -14.52
C MET A 1 -14.09 -70.93 -13.07
N LYS A 2 -12.94 -71.14 -12.41
CA LYS A 2 -12.84 -71.43 -10.96
C LYS A 2 -11.75 -70.61 -10.22
N ALA A 3 -11.23 -69.56 -10.85
CA ALA A 3 -10.25 -68.63 -10.25
C ALA A 3 -10.77 -67.18 -10.12
N TYR A 4 -12.04 -66.93 -10.44
CA TYR A 4 -12.66 -65.59 -10.43
C TYR A 4 -13.73 -65.41 -9.34
N LEU A 5 -13.82 -66.34 -8.38
CA LEU A 5 -14.87 -66.39 -7.36
C LEU A 5 -14.35 -66.45 -5.91
N LYS A 6 -13.08 -66.09 -5.66
CA LYS A 6 -12.52 -66.09 -4.30
C LYS A 6 -11.94 -64.77 -3.77
N SER A 7 -12.06 -63.65 -4.49
CA SER A 7 -11.73 -62.31 -3.93
C SER A 7 -12.93 -61.36 -3.76
N ILE A 8 -14.14 -61.75 -4.16
CA ILE A 8 -15.38 -60.95 -3.96
C ILE A 8 -16.07 -61.34 -2.64
N LYS A 9 -15.35 -61.26 -1.52
CA LYS A 9 -15.94 -61.36 -0.17
C LYS A 9 -15.42 -60.35 0.86
N HIS A 10 -14.75 -59.28 0.42
CA HIS A 10 -14.29 -58.20 1.31
C HIS A 10 -14.76 -56.77 0.90
N ILE A 11 -15.72 -56.63 -0.02
CA ILE A 11 -16.18 -55.31 -0.54
C ILE A 11 -17.56 -54.87 0.02
N LYS A 12 -18.01 -55.37 1.18
CA LYS A 12 -19.22 -54.82 1.83
C LYS A 12 -19.11 -54.78 3.35
N LYS A 13 -18.16 -53.99 3.87
CA LYS A 13 -18.24 -53.40 5.22
C LYS A 13 -17.19 -52.30 5.43
N MET A 14 -17.30 -51.19 4.71
CA MET A 14 -16.61 -49.94 5.08
C MET A 14 -17.25 -48.78 4.31
N ALA A 15 -18.48 -48.46 4.70
CA ALA A 15 -19.06 -47.16 4.51
C ALA A 15 -19.61 -46.74 5.87
N LEU A 16 -19.22 -45.54 6.31
CA LEU A 16 -19.72 -44.80 7.47
C LEU A 16 -19.16 -45.22 8.86
N THR A 17 -18.09 -44.54 9.30
CA THR A 17 -17.98 -43.79 10.59
C THR A 17 -16.56 -43.26 10.81
N GLY A 18 -16.42 -41.97 11.14
CA GLY A 18 -15.32 -41.37 11.94
C GLY A 18 -13.98 -41.18 11.22
N LEU A 19 -13.65 -40.00 10.68
CA LEU A 19 -13.09 -38.82 11.38
C LEU A 19 -11.82 -39.12 12.22
N LEU A 20 -10.74 -38.39 11.88
CA LEU A 20 -9.46 -38.21 12.58
C LEU A 20 -8.54 -39.42 12.80
N ALA A 21 -7.54 -39.57 11.92
CA ALA A 21 -6.19 -40.01 12.28
C ALA A 21 -5.20 -39.61 11.18
N VAL A 22 -4.89 -38.32 11.05
CA VAL A 22 -3.59 -37.93 10.48
C VAL A 22 -2.60 -38.07 11.62
N GLY A 23 -1.82 -39.15 11.60
CA GLY A 23 -0.77 -39.38 12.56
C GLY A 23 0.21 -38.21 12.55
N LEU A 24 0.36 -37.54 13.69
CA LEU A 24 1.56 -36.78 13.99
C LEU A 24 2.74 -37.76 13.90
N VAL A 25 3.50 -37.66 12.81
CA VAL A 25 4.93 -37.97 12.89
C VAL A 25 5.53 -36.76 13.59
N THR A 26 5.76 -36.86 14.90
CA THR A 26 6.67 -35.96 15.59
C THR A 26 8.07 -36.22 15.04
N GLN A 27 8.43 -35.52 13.97
CA GLN A 27 9.83 -35.31 13.64
C GLN A 27 10.39 -34.49 14.81
N GLN A 28 11.36 -35.04 15.54
CA GLN A 28 12.10 -34.29 16.54
C GLN A 28 12.63 -33.02 15.88
N GLY A 29 12.05 -31.88 16.24
CA GLY A 29 12.41 -30.58 15.70
C GLY A 29 13.79 -30.19 16.21
N ILE A 30 14.81 -30.43 15.38
CA ILE A 30 16.03 -29.64 15.45
C ILE A 30 15.63 -28.26 14.92
N SER A 31 15.52 -27.27 15.80
CA SER A 31 15.44 -25.87 15.39
C SER A 31 16.73 -25.52 14.65
N VAL A 32 16.66 -25.28 13.35
CA VAL A 32 17.81 -24.83 12.55
C VAL A 32 18.19 -23.44 13.05
N SER A 33 19.45 -23.23 13.44
CA SER A 33 19.86 -21.93 14.00
C SER A 33 19.96 -20.86 12.90
N ALA A 34 19.85 -19.58 13.25
CA ALA A 34 20.08 -18.48 12.31
C ALA A 34 21.49 -18.56 11.66
N ALA A 35 22.48 -19.11 12.37
CA ALA A 35 23.81 -19.38 11.83
C ALA A 35 23.76 -20.45 10.72
N ASP A 36 22.99 -21.52 10.90
CA ASP A 36 22.81 -22.56 9.89
C ASP A 36 22.06 -22.02 8.66
N LEU A 37 21.03 -21.19 8.84
CA LEU A 37 20.32 -20.56 7.72
C LEU A 37 21.21 -19.58 6.94
N SER A 38 22.03 -18.80 7.65
CA SER A 38 22.98 -17.88 7.01
C SER A 38 23.99 -18.61 6.11
N SER A 39 24.38 -19.83 6.48
CA SER A 39 25.35 -20.64 5.73
C SER A 39 24.87 -21.01 4.32
N THR A 40 23.55 -21.08 4.11
CA THR A 40 22.91 -21.32 2.80
C THR A 40 23.30 -20.25 1.76
N PHE A 41 23.72 -19.07 2.21
CA PHE A 41 24.06 -17.93 1.34
C PHE A 41 25.57 -17.71 1.16
N ASN A 42 26.44 -18.44 1.88
CA ASN A 42 27.89 -18.18 1.90
C ASN A 42 28.58 -18.35 0.54
N ASN A 43 28.06 -19.24 -0.31
CA ASN A 43 28.60 -19.53 -1.64
C ASN A 43 27.61 -19.21 -2.77
N LEU A 44 26.58 -18.42 -2.45
CA LEU A 44 25.54 -18.08 -3.42
C LEU A 44 26.01 -16.93 -4.31
N ASN A 45 26.09 -17.18 -5.62
CA ASN A 45 26.34 -16.13 -6.59
C ASN A 45 25.04 -15.37 -6.83
N LEU A 46 25.01 -14.08 -6.49
CA LEU A 46 23.86 -13.24 -6.77
C LEU A 46 23.70 -13.03 -8.27
N THR A 47 22.46 -13.17 -8.74
CA THR A 47 22.12 -12.89 -10.12
C THR A 47 22.31 -11.40 -10.41
N PHE A 48 22.88 -11.11 -11.58
CA PHE A 48 23.17 -9.76 -12.03
C PHE A 48 21.88 -9.00 -12.39
N ALA A 49 21.70 -7.79 -11.85
CA ALA A 49 20.61 -6.91 -12.24
C ALA A 49 21.02 -6.00 -13.41
N TYR A 50 20.12 -5.86 -14.39
CA TYR A 50 20.31 -4.96 -15.54
C TYR A 50 20.19 -3.47 -15.17
N LYS A 51 19.52 -3.15 -14.06
CA LYS A 51 19.39 -1.80 -13.50
C LYS A 51 20.23 -1.68 -12.24
N LYS A 52 20.94 -0.57 -12.03
CA LYS A 52 21.71 -0.34 -10.80
C LYS A 52 20.81 0.14 -9.66
N GLN A 53 21.28 -0.01 -8.41
CA GLN A 53 20.51 0.36 -7.22
C GLN A 53 20.17 1.86 -7.13
N ASN A 54 21.01 2.73 -7.67
CA ASN A 54 20.77 4.18 -7.70
C ASN A 54 19.99 4.64 -8.94
N GLU A 55 19.51 3.72 -9.78
CA GLU A 55 18.75 3.99 -10.99
C GLU A 55 17.28 3.63 -10.74
N ASN A 56 16.35 4.46 -11.21
CA ASN A 56 14.92 4.15 -11.25
C ASN A 56 14.45 3.82 -12.68
N ASN A 57 15.26 4.16 -13.68
CA ASN A 57 15.04 3.81 -15.07
C ASN A 57 15.95 2.65 -15.54
N PRO A 58 15.47 1.76 -16.44
CA PRO A 58 14.08 1.66 -16.89
C PRO A 58 13.16 1.27 -15.72
N ILE A 59 11.90 1.66 -15.79
CA ILE A 59 10.96 1.51 -14.66
C ILE A 59 10.78 0.05 -14.23
N ILE A 60 10.92 -0.89 -15.18
CA ILE A 60 10.93 -2.35 -14.95
C ILE A 60 12.01 -3.03 -15.81
N THR A 61 12.44 -4.23 -15.41
CA THR A 61 13.47 -5.01 -16.14
C THR A 61 13.08 -6.47 -16.40
N GLN A 62 12.01 -6.97 -15.78
CA GLN A 62 11.52 -8.34 -15.96
C GLN A 62 10.80 -8.56 -17.31
N ARG A 63 10.46 -7.48 -18.01
CA ARG A 63 9.88 -7.49 -19.36
C ARG A 63 10.20 -6.17 -20.08
N TYR A 64 10.09 -6.17 -21.40
CA TYR A 64 10.12 -4.93 -22.17
C TYR A 64 8.75 -4.25 -22.12
N ALA A 65 8.78 -2.92 -22.22
CA ALA A 65 7.61 -2.07 -22.13
C ALA A 65 7.83 -0.90 -23.08
N ALA A 66 7.27 -1.02 -24.27
CA ALA A 66 7.37 -0.01 -25.30
C ALA A 66 6.09 0.82 -25.37
N ASP A 67 6.19 1.96 -26.04
CA ASP A 67 5.05 2.84 -26.33
C ASP A 67 4.17 3.16 -25.09
N PRO A 68 4.75 3.77 -24.04
CA PRO A 68 4.06 3.90 -22.76
C PRO A 68 2.86 4.85 -22.87
N SER A 69 1.73 4.45 -22.29
CA SER A 69 0.59 5.32 -22.01
C SER A 69 0.22 5.26 -20.55
N VAL A 70 0.01 6.43 -19.94
CA VAL A 70 -0.25 6.56 -18.52
C VAL A 70 -1.69 7.02 -18.25
N MET A 71 -2.36 6.31 -17.34
CA MET A 71 -3.64 6.68 -16.75
C MET A 71 -3.48 6.80 -15.24
N VAL A 72 -3.83 7.96 -14.67
CA VAL A 72 -3.85 8.16 -13.22
C VAL A 72 -5.26 7.93 -12.69
N TYR A 73 -5.40 7.01 -11.73
CA TYR A 73 -6.68 6.65 -11.11
C TYR A 73 -6.45 6.34 -9.62
N ASN A 74 -7.23 6.98 -8.73
CA ASN A 74 -7.17 6.79 -7.27
C ASN A 74 -5.73 6.74 -6.70
N ASP A 75 -4.99 7.84 -6.82
CA ASP A 75 -3.59 7.99 -6.35
C ASP A 75 -2.62 6.93 -6.89
N THR A 76 -2.96 6.29 -8.00
CA THR A 76 -2.16 5.25 -8.64
C THR A 76 -1.94 5.59 -10.10
N VAL A 77 -0.68 5.53 -10.52
CA VAL A 77 -0.26 5.61 -11.92
C VAL A 77 -0.36 4.22 -12.50
N TYR A 78 -1.21 4.02 -13.50
CA TYR A 78 -1.25 2.81 -14.33
C TYR A 78 -0.57 3.11 -15.65
N LEU A 79 0.41 2.30 -16.03
CA LEU A 79 1.11 2.39 -17.29
C LEU A 79 0.81 1.16 -18.14
N TYR A 80 0.38 1.41 -19.36
CA TYR A 80 0.15 0.39 -20.38
C TYR A 80 1.21 0.54 -21.45
N ALA A 81 1.70 -0.58 -21.95
CA ALA A 81 2.79 -0.60 -22.91
C ALA A 81 2.59 -1.70 -23.95
N THR A 82 3.05 -1.46 -25.18
CA THR A 82 3.30 -2.50 -26.17
C THR A 82 4.26 -3.53 -25.56
N ASN A 83 3.88 -4.81 -25.56
CA ASN A 83 4.72 -5.88 -25.05
C ASN A 83 5.73 -6.34 -26.11
N ASP A 84 6.80 -5.56 -26.27
CA ASP A 84 7.97 -5.97 -27.07
C ASP A 84 8.46 -7.34 -26.56
N SER A 85 8.32 -8.37 -27.39
CA SER A 85 8.58 -9.77 -27.00
C SER A 85 9.66 -10.35 -27.88
N TYR A 86 10.57 -11.13 -27.29
CA TYR A 86 11.69 -11.74 -28.02
C TYR A 86 11.24 -12.51 -29.25
N GLU A 87 11.83 -12.17 -30.38
CA GLU A 87 11.71 -12.94 -31.60
C GLU A 87 13.00 -13.72 -31.87
N TYR A 88 12.83 -14.95 -32.34
CA TYR A 88 13.95 -15.84 -32.61
C TYR A 88 14.01 -16.23 -34.09
N SER A 89 15.22 -16.39 -34.61
CA SER A 89 15.51 -17.01 -35.90
C SER A 89 16.61 -18.04 -35.70
N ASN A 90 16.36 -19.29 -36.07
CA ASN A 90 17.28 -20.42 -35.86
C ASN A 90 17.80 -20.52 -34.40
N GLY A 91 16.91 -20.30 -33.43
CA GLY A 91 17.25 -20.34 -31.99
C GLY A 91 18.02 -19.14 -31.45
N SER A 92 18.39 -18.18 -32.29
CA SER A 92 19.08 -16.94 -31.89
C SER A 92 18.10 -15.78 -31.84
N ILE A 93 18.26 -14.90 -30.84
CA ILE A 93 17.51 -13.64 -30.77
C ILE A 93 17.77 -12.83 -32.05
N LYS A 94 16.71 -12.27 -32.63
CA LYS A 94 16.79 -11.38 -33.80
C LYS A 94 16.19 -10.02 -33.49
N GLU A 95 16.30 -9.12 -34.45
CA GLU A 95 15.66 -7.80 -34.41
C GLU A 95 14.13 -7.95 -34.28
N ASN A 96 13.55 -7.13 -33.41
CA ASN A 96 12.12 -7.02 -33.16
C ASN A 96 11.45 -6.50 -34.43
N SER A 97 10.56 -7.30 -35.01
CA SER A 97 9.83 -6.91 -36.23
C SER A 97 8.54 -6.17 -35.90
N TYR A 98 8.11 -6.17 -34.63
CA TYR A 98 6.83 -5.69 -34.10
C TYR A 98 5.59 -6.42 -34.65
N SER A 99 5.71 -7.12 -35.78
CA SER A 99 4.63 -7.72 -36.58
C SER A 99 3.86 -8.83 -35.86
N THR A 100 4.41 -9.38 -34.79
CA THR A 100 3.80 -10.48 -34.03
C THR A 100 3.27 -10.05 -32.66
N ILE A 101 3.40 -8.76 -32.31
CA ILE A 101 2.98 -8.26 -30.99
C ILE A 101 1.46 -8.23 -30.91
N GLN A 102 0.90 -9.12 -30.09
CA GLN A 102 -0.54 -9.34 -29.87
C GLN A 102 -0.99 -9.01 -28.43
N THR A 103 -0.06 -8.51 -27.63
CA THR A 103 -0.23 -8.36 -26.19
C THR A 103 0.23 -6.99 -25.73
N LEU A 104 -0.37 -6.51 -24.65
CA LEU A 104 0.01 -5.29 -23.95
C LEU A 104 0.40 -5.63 -22.51
N ASN A 105 1.31 -4.88 -21.91
CA ASN A 105 1.64 -4.99 -20.49
C ASN A 105 0.86 -3.93 -19.70
N CYS A 106 0.53 -4.24 -18.45
CA CYS A 106 -0.02 -3.28 -17.50
C CYS A 106 0.82 -3.32 -16.22
N ILE A 107 1.32 -2.16 -15.80
CA ILE A 107 2.05 -2.00 -14.54
C ILE A 107 1.51 -0.79 -13.78
N SER A 108 1.71 -0.71 -12.47
CA SER A 108 1.26 0.45 -11.70
C SER A 108 2.19 0.86 -10.59
N SER A 109 2.16 2.13 -10.21
CA SER A 109 2.92 2.64 -9.06
C SER A 109 2.14 3.71 -8.31
N LYS A 110 2.31 3.74 -6.99
CA LYS A 110 1.84 4.84 -6.11
C LYS A 110 2.93 5.87 -5.83
N ASP A 111 4.17 5.56 -6.17
CA ASP A 111 5.35 6.34 -5.77
C ASP A 111 6.37 6.60 -6.89
N LEU A 112 6.07 6.14 -8.12
CA LEU A 112 6.89 6.24 -9.34
C LEU A 112 8.17 5.40 -9.36
N VAL A 113 8.44 4.63 -8.30
CA VAL A 113 9.70 3.87 -8.14
C VAL A 113 9.45 2.39 -7.94
N ASN A 114 8.50 2.03 -7.08
CA ASN A 114 8.06 0.65 -6.90
C ASN A 114 6.88 0.39 -7.84
N TRP A 115 7.06 -0.51 -8.80
CA TRP A 115 6.07 -0.82 -9.83
C TRP A 115 5.52 -2.24 -9.61
N THR A 116 4.20 -2.34 -9.43
CA THR A 116 3.44 -3.60 -9.46
C THR A 116 3.23 -4.03 -10.90
N ASP A 117 3.69 -5.22 -11.26
CA ASP A 117 3.52 -5.79 -12.61
C ASP A 117 2.22 -6.61 -12.70
N HIS A 118 1.16 -6.06 -13.29
CA HIS A 118 -0.13 -6.75 -13.49
C HIS A 118 -0.11 -7.72 -14.68
N GLY A 119 1.07 -7.97 -15.25
CA GLY A 119 1.30 -8.94 -16.29
C GLY A 119 0.83 -8.49 -17.66
N THR A 120 0.48 -9.47 -18.47
CA THR A 120 0.23 -9.28 -19.89
C THR A 120 -1.25 -9.45 -20.22
N ILE A 121 -1.82 -8.47 -20.93
CA ILE A 121 -3.16 -8.50 -21.48
C ILE A 121 -3.09 -9.10 -22.89
N GLN A 122 -3.76 -10.23 -23.09
CA GLN A 122 -3.89 -10.86 -24.41
C GLN A 122 -4.98 -10.14 -25.24
N VAL A 123 -4.58 -9.14 -26.00
CA VAL A 123 -5.50 -8.26 -26.75
C VAL A 123 -5.89 -8.87 -28.09
N ALA A 124 -4.90 -9.22 -28.92
CA ALA A 124 -5.09 -9.61 -30.31
C ALA A 124 -4.74 -11.09 -30.56
N GLY A 125 -4.96 -11.55 -31.79
CA GLY A 125 -4.69 -12.93 -32.22
C GLY A 125 -5.75 -13.94 -31.79
N SER A 126 -5.52 -15.22 -32.08
CA SER A 126 -6.49 -16.30 -31.84
C SER A 126 -6.89 -16.44 -30.37
N ARG A 127 -5.96 -16.12 -29.46
CA ARG A 127 -6.17 -16.12 -28.00
C ARG A 127 -6.59 -14.74 -27.45
N GLY A 128 -6.56 -13.69 -28.27
CA GLY A 128 -6.94 -12.32 -27.93
C GLY A 128 -8.40 -12.12 -27.59
N VAL A 129 -8.70 -11.09 -26.81
CA VAL A 129 -10.08 -10.62 -26.60
C VAL A 129 -10.65 -10.02 -27.90
N ALA A 130 -9.88 -9.22 -28.62
CA ALA A 130 -10.23 -8.67 -29.93
C ALA A 130 -9.87 -9.65 -31.06
N LYS A 131 -10.78 -10.59 -31.35
CA LYS A 131 -10.56 -11.69 -32.31
C LYS A 131 -10.28 -11.24 -33.74
N TRP A 132 -10.69 -10.02 -34.10
CA TRP A 132 -10.49 -9.44 -35.42
C TRP A 132 -9.10 -8.81 -35.60
N ALA A 133 -8.39 -8.53 -34.51
CA ALA A 133 -7.10 -7.85 -34.54
C ALA A 133 -5.94 -8.87 -34.67
N GLY A 134 -4.96 -8.53 -35.51
CA GLY A 134 -3.71 -9.28 -35.65
C GLY A 134 -2.59 -8.76 -34.75
N ASN A 135 -2.67 -7.49 -34.34
CA ASN A 135 -1.68 -6.81 -33.51
C ASN A 135 -2.35 -5.93 -32.44
N SER A 136 -1.57 -5.56 -31.42
CA SER A 136 -1.94 -4.56 -30.43
C SER A 136 -0.73 -3.69 -30.06
N TRP A 137 -0.59 -2.55 -30.74
CA TRP A 137 0.51 -1.60 -30.55
C TRP A 137 0.01 -0.32 -29.88
N ALA A 138 0.95 0.43 -29.31
CA ALA A 138 0.80 1.81 -28.81
C ALA A 138 -0.52 2.01 -28.06
N PRO A 139 -0.67 1.40 -26.87
CA PRO A 139 -1.92 1.49 -26.15
C PRO A 139 -2.20 2.91 -25.69
N CYS A 140 -3.47 3.24 -25.50
CA CYS A 140 -3.86 4.37 -24.66
C CYS A 140 -5.00 3.97 -23.73
N ALA A 141 -4.82 4.20 -22.43
CA ALA A 141 -5.85 3.92 -21.43
C ALA A 141 -6.47 5.21 -20.89
N THR A 142 -7.77 5.17 -20.64
CA THR A 142 -8.49 6.23 -19.93
C THR A 142 -9.66 5.63 -19.14
N TYR A 143 -10.30 6.45 -18.31
CA TYR A 143 -11.51 6.06 -17.60
C TYR A 143 -12.55 7.16 -17.68
N LYS A 144 -13.82 6.75 -17.54
CA LYS A 144 -14.95 7.68 -17.47
C LYS A 144 -16.03 7.10 -16.57
N LYS A 145 -16.65 7.97 -15.77
CA LYS A 145 -17.85 7.60 -15.02
C LYS A 145 -19.05 7.53 -15.95
N ILE A 146 -19.64 6.35 -16.09
CA ILE A 146 -20.84 6.10 -16.91
C ILE A 146 -21.90 5.47 -16.00
N ASN A 147 -23.07 6.11 -15.90
CA ASN A 147 -24.16 5.68 -15.03
C ASN A 147 -23.73 5.48 -13.57
N GLY A 148 -22.93 6.43 -13.04
CA GLY A 148 -22.44 6.41 -11.67
C GLY A 148 -21.28 5.44 -11.40
N LYS A 149 -20.89 4.61 -12.37
CA LYS A 149 -19.79 3.64 -12.23
C LYS A 149 -18.59 4.04 -13.08
N ASP A 150 -17.39 3.94 -12.54
CA ASP A 150 -16.17 4.12 -13.32
C ASP A 150 -15.98 2.96 -14.29
N LYS A 151 -15.70 3.29 -15.54
CA LYS A 151 -15.43 2.36 -16.64
C LYS A 151 -14.08 2.69 -17.23
N PHE A 152 -13.32 1.66 -17.56
CA PHE A 152 -11.96 1.77 -18.10
C PHE A 152 -11.96 1.38 -19.57
N PHE A 153 -11.19 2.12 -20.37
CA PHE A 153 -11.10 1.96 -21.81
C PHE A 153 -9.65 1.82 -22.21
N LEU A 154 -9.32 0.78 -22.97
CA LEU A 154 -7.98 0.53 -23.48
C LEU A 154 -8.01 0.50 -25.01
N TYR A 155 -7.52 1.57 -25.61
CA TYR A 155 -7.36 1.73 -27.04
C TYR A 155 -6.03 1.12 -27.48
N PHE A 156 -5.98 0.58 -28.70
CA PHE A 156 -4.76 -0.01 -29.25
C PHE A 156 -4.80 0.06 -30.78
N ALA A 157 -3.62 0.12 -31.41
CA ALA A 157 -3.50 0.03 -32.85
C ALA A 157 -3.37 -1.42 -33.31
N ASN A 158 -4.17 -1.82 -34.30
CA ASN A 158 -4.02 -3.08 -35.01
C ASN A 158 -3.09 -2.86 -36.22
N ASN A 159 -1.77 -2.86 -35.95
CA ASN A 159 -0.75 -2.41 -36.89
C ASN A 159 -1.08 -0.96 -37.36
N ALA A 160 -0.61 -0.53 -38.52
CA ALA A 160 -0.84 0.80 -39.07
C ALA A 160 -2.21 0.98 -39.75
N ASN A 161 -3.23 0.16 -39.44
CA ASN A 161 -4.47 0.06 -40.23
C ASN A 161 -5.79 0.34 -39.50
N GLY A 162 -5.75 0.58 -38.19
CA GLY A 162 -6.95 0.91 -37.44
C GLY A 162 -6.76 0.81 -35.93
N ILE A 163 -7.73 1.35 -35.21
CA ILE A 163 -7.71 1.44 -33.74
C ILE A 163 -8.87 0.63 -33.18
N GLY A 164 -8.57 -0.26 -32.24
CA GLY A 164 -9.56 -0.97 -31.41
C GLY A 164 -9.74 -0.30 -30.05
N VAL A 165 -10.78 -0.69 -29.33
CA VAL A 165 -11.02 -0.31 -27.93
C VAL A 165 -11.54 -1.51 -27.16
N LEU A 166 -11.00 -1.73 -25.96
CA LEU A 166 -11.51 -2.70 -24.99
C LEU A 166 -12.10 -1.95 -23.78
N VAL A 167 -13.00 -2.61 -23.06
CA VAL A 167 -13.67 -2.06 -21.86
C VAL A 167 -13.45 -2.97 -20.66
N ALA A 168 -13.28 -2.38 -19.48
CA ALA A 168 -13.19 -3.09 -18.21
C ALA A 168 -13.90 -2.33 -17.07
N ASP A 169 -14.12 -3.05 -15.96
CA ASP A 169 -14.62 -2.50 -14.69
C ASP A 169 -13.50 -2.22 -13.67
N SER A 170 -12.25 -2.50 -14.04
CA SER A 170 -11.05 -2.25 -13.25
C SER A 170 -9.92 -1.83 -14.20
N PRO A 171 -8.95 -1.00 -13.75
CA PRO A 171 -7.81 -0.61 -14.59
C PRO A 171 -6.96 -1.82 -15.01
N THR A 172 -7.01 -2.93 -14.30
CA THR A 172 -6.22 -4.13 -14.62
C THR A 172 -7.01 -5.19 -15.39
N GLY A 173 -8.25 -4.87 -15.80
CA GLY A 173 -9.15 -5.82 -16.45
C GLY A 173 -10.01 -6.62 -15.45
N PRO A 174 -10.62 -7.74 -15.87
CA PRO A 174 -10.53 -8.32 -17.21
C PRO A 174 -11.15 -7.42 -18.28
N TRP A 175 -10.62 -7.52 -19.50
CA TRP A 175 -11.00 -6.69 -20.64
C TRP A 175 -11.99 -7.40 -21.57
N THR A 176 -12.92 -6.64 -22.15
CA THR A 176 -13.90 -7.12 -23.14
C THR A 176 -13.85 -6.25 -24.39
N ASP A 177 -13.95 -6.86 -25.58
CA ASP A 177 -14.15 -6.13 -26.85
C ASP A 177 -15.65 -5.87 -27.02
N PRO A 178 -16.13 -4.61 -26.91
CA PRO A 178 -17.55 -4.30 -27.00
C PRO A 178 -18.05 -4.13 -28.44
N ILE A 179 -17.15 -4.00 -29.43
CA ILE A 179 -17.51 -3.65 -30.82
C ILE A 179 -17.37 -4.87 -31.74
N GLY A 180 -16.37 -5.72 -31.51
CA GLY A 180 -16.04 -6.87 -32.37
C GLY A 180 -15.37 -6.48 -33.70
N LYS A 181 -14.96 -5.22 -33.85
CA LYS A 181 -14.23 -4.66 -35.00
C LYS A 181 -13.48 -3.38 -34.59
N ALA A 182 -12.68 -2.84 -35.50
CA ALA A 182 -12.00 -1.56 -35.29
C ALA A 182 -13.00 -0.40 -35.09
N LEU A 183 -12.70 0.48 -34.12
CA LEU A 183 -13.39 1.76 -33.90
C LEU A 183 -13.03 2.77 -34.99
N ILE A 184 -11.74 2.85 -35.33
CA ILE A 184 -11.23 3.61 -36.48
C ILE A 184 -10.68 2.63 -37.51
N SER A 185 -11.05 2.84 -38.78
CA SER A 185 -10.52 2.08 -39.92
C SER A 185 -10.26 3.00 -41.11
N ARG A 186 -9.69 2.46 -42.18
CA ARG A 186 -9.55 3.15 -43.48
C ARG A 186 -10.88 3.62 -44.08
N SER A 187 -11.99 2.97 -43.70
CA SER A 187 -13.34 3.33 -44.14
C SER A 187 -14.00 4.39 -43.26
N THR A 188 -13.40 4.74 -42.12
CA THR A 188 -13.88 5.85 -41.30
C THR A 188 -13.75 7.14 -42.12
N PRO A 189 -14.78 8.01 -42.15
CA PRO A 189 -14.71 9.27 -42.90
C PRO A 189 -13.45 10.08 -42.57
N ASN A 190 -12.80 10.62 -43.59
CA ASN A 190 -11.54 11.37 -43.48
C ASN A 190 -10.33 10.57 -42.94
N CYS A 191 -10.32 9.23 -43.06
CA CYS A 191 -9.18 8.38 -42.66
C CYS A 191 -8.55 7.56 -43.79
N SER A 192 -9.06 7.66 -45.02
CA SER A 192 -8.57 6.86 -46.15
C SER A 192 -7.15 7.24 -46.60
N ASP A 193 -6.74 8.49 -46.35
CA ASP A 193 -5.48 9.11 -46.77
C ASP A 193 -4.42 9.22 -45.66
N VAL A 194 -4.79 8.94 -44.41
CA VAL A 194 -3.83 8.82 -43.29
C VAL A 194 -2.81 7.75 -43.68
N VAL A 195 -1.50 7.98 -43.53
CA VAL A 195 -0.52 6.98 -43.98
C VAL A 195 -0.47 5.80 -43.00
N TRP A 196 -0.30 6.09 -41.71
CA TRP A 196 -0.37 5.10 -40.64
C TRP A 196 -1.51 5.43 -39.69
N CYS A 197 -2.54 4.58 -39.68
CA CYS A 197 -3.72 4.75 -38.83
C CYS A 197 -3.51 4.00 -37.51
N PHE A 198 -2.67 4.56 -36.64
CA PHE A 198 -2.21 3.97 -35.39
C PHE A 198 -2.01 5.02 -34.28
N ASP A 199 -1.27 4.65 -33.23
CA ASP A 199 -0.83 5.50 -32.12
C ASP A 199 -1.96 6.35 -31.52
N PRO A 200 -2.99 5.69 -30.98
CA PRO A 200 -4.10 6.39 -30.32
C PRO A 200 -3.62 7.13 -29.08
N ALA A 201 -4.11 8.36 -28.89
CA ALA A 201 -4.16 9.01 -27.60
C ALA A 201 -5.58 9.48 -27.30
N VAL A 202 -6.04 9.22 -26.08
CA VAL A 202 -7.42 9.49 -25.67
C VAL A 202 -7.41 10.32 -24.41
N PHE A 203 -8.28 11.33 -24.42
CA PHE A 203 -8.48 12.24 -23.32
C PHE A 203 -9.97 12.39 -23.04
N VAL A 204 -10.34 12.34 -21.75
CA VAL A 204 -11.68 12.69 -21.28
C VAL A 204 -11.59 14.06 -20.63
N ASP A 205 -12.27 15.04 -21.22
CA ASP A 205 -12.26 16.39 -20.73
C ASP A 205 -13.08 16.53 -19.43
N SER A 206 -12.87 17.64 -18.74
CA SER A 206 -13.56 18.04 -17.50
C SER A 206 -15.09 18.07 -17.64
N ASP A 207 -15.64 18.22 -18.84
CA ASP A 207 -17.08 18.14 -19.12
C ASP A 207 -17.59 16.70 -19.35
N GLY A 208 -16.69 15.71 -19.31
CA GLY A 208 -16.95 14.30 -19.59
C GLY A 208 -16.90 13.93 -21.07
N THR A 209 -16.58 14.86 -21.99
CA THR A 209 -16.43 14.57 -23.41
C THR A 209 -15.12 13.84 -23.68
N GLY A 210 -15.18 12.71 -24.39
CA GLY A 210 -13.99 12.00 -24.85
C GLY A 210 -13.52 12.49 -26.22
N TYR A 211 -12.20 12.51 -26.42
CA TYR A 211 -11.55 12.81 -27.69
C TYR A 211 -10.46 11.77 -27.97
N LEU A 212 -10.42 11.28 -29.21
CA LEU A 212 -9.41 10.34 -29.70
C LEU A 212 -8.54 11.03 -30.77
N TYR A 213 -7.24 11.03 -30.55
CA TYR A 213 -6.19 11.51 -31.44
C TYR A 213 -5.44 10.30 -31.99
N PHE A 214 -5.04 10.36 -33.24
CA PHE A 214 -4.33 9.26 -33.89
C PHE A 214 -3.73 9.68 -35.22
N GLY A 215 -2.96 8.78 -35.82
CA GLY A 215 -2.44 8.93 -37.17
C GLY A 215 -0.95 9.23 -37.20
N GLY A 216 -0.42 9.28 -38.41
CA GLY A 216 1.01 9.44 -38.64
C GLY A 216 1.42 8.95 -40.02
N GLY A 217 2.72 8.80 -40.20
CA GLY A 217 3.37 8.52 -41.47
C GLY A 217 3.46 9.73 -42.37
N ILE A 218 4.37 9.64 -43.34
CA ILE A 218 4.74 10.75 -44.22
C ILE A 218 4.35 10.41 -45.65
N PRO A 219 3.38 11.12 -46.26
CA PRO A 219 3.15 11.02 -47.69
C PRO A 219 4.40 11.45 -48.46
N THR A 220 4.66 10.83 -49.62
CA THR A 220 5.84 11.14 -50.45
C THR A 220 5.98 12.64 -50.70
N GLY A 221 7.13 13.20 -50.33
CA GLY A 221 7.46 14.62 -50.53
C GLY A 221 6.85 15.59 -49.52
N GLN A 222 6.07 15.12 -48.54
CA GLN A 222 5.33 15.98 -47.60
C GLN A 222 5.93 16.00 -46.18
N ASN A 223 7.27 15.92 -46.06
CA ASN A 223 7.94 15.88 -44.76
C ASN A 223 7.56 17.05 -43.84
N ALA A 224 7.43 18.27 -44.34
CA ALA A 224 7.17 19.45 -43.50
C ALA A 224 5.72 19.53 -42.99
N HIS A 225 4.75 19.07 -43.79
CA HIS A 225 3.32 19.08 -43.43
C HIS A 225 2.64 17.80 -43.90
N PRO A 226 2.86 16.67 -43.18
CA PRO A 226 2.30 15.37 -43.58
C PRO A 226 0.77 15.34 -43.56
N LYS A 227 0.14 16.13 -42.67
CA LYS A 227 -1.32 16.21 -42.48
C LYS A 227 -1.98 14.85 -42.26
N THR A 228 -1.29 13.94 -41.59
CA THR A 228 -1.74 12.58 -41.31
C THR A 228 -2.29 12.37 -39.91
N ALA A 229 -2.15 13.34 -39.00
CA ALA A 229 -2.80 13.30 -37.69
C ALA A 229 -4.30 13.64 -37.79
N ARG A 230 -5.08 13.05 -36.89
CA ARG A 230 -6.53 13.23 -36.77
C ARG A 230 -6.92 13.39 -35.31
N VAL A 231 -8.01 14.12 -35.06
CA VAL A 231 -8.75 14.14 -33.79
C VAL A 231 -10.23 13.93 -34.05
N VAL A 232 -10.90 13.15 -33.20
CA VAL A 232 -12.35 12.93 -33.29
C VAL A 232 -12.99 12.95 -31.91
N LYS A 233 -14.18 13.55 -31.81
CA LYS A 233 -15.01 13.46 -30.60
C LYS A 233 -15.60 12.05 -30.49
N LEU A 234 -15.49 11.45 -29.32
CA LEU A 234 -16.09 10.15 -29.01
C LEU A 234 -17.54 10.32 -28.54
N GLY A 235 -18.33 9.26 -28.72
CA GLY A 235 -19.65 9.12 -28.11
C GLY A 235 -19.58 9.07 -26.59
N GLY A 236 -20.72 9.26 -25.94
CA GLY A 236 -20.81 9.24 -24.47
C GLY A 236 -20.35 7.92 -23.85
N ASP A 237 -20.43 6.83 -24.61
CA ASP A 237 -20.02 5.47 -24.28
C ASP A 237 -18.52 5.20 -24.43
N MET A 238 -17.75 6.13 -25.02
CA MET A 238 -16.32 6.00 -25.36
C MET A 238 -15.98 4.90 -26.37
N THR A 239 -16.99 4.20 -26.90
CA THR A 239 -16.86 3.06 -27.84
C THR A 239 -17.50 3.35 -29.20
N SER A 240 -17.84 4.61 -29.45
CA SER A 240 -18.41 5.09 -30.70
C SER A 240 -17.85 6.48 -31.05
N LEU A 241 -18.04 6.93 -32.29
CA LEU A 241 -17.65 8.28 -32.72
C LEU A 241 -18.88 9.21 -32.69
N ALA A 242 -18.68 10.45 -32.24
CA ALA A 242 -19.69 11.50 -32.24
C ALA A 242 -19.31 12.66 -33.21
N GLY A 243 -18.58 12.33 -34.27
CA GLY A 243 -18.17 13.27 -35.31
C GLY A 243 -17.29 12.62 -36.36
N THR A 244 -16.94 13.40 -37.38
CA THR A 244 -15.94 13.02 -38.39
C THR A 244 -14.54 13.39 -37.89
N PRO A 245 -13.53 12.50 -37.99
CA PRO A 245 -12.15 12.85 -37.72
C PRO A 245 -11.69 14.12 -38.44
N ILE A 246 -11.03 15.02 -37.71
CA ILE A 246 -10.55 16.33 -38.16
C ILE A 246 -9.04 16.27 -38.29
N THR A 247 -8.48 16.80 -39.38
CA THR A 247 -7.03 16.86 -39.60
C THR A 247 -6.34 17.82 -38.63
N ILE A 248 -5.23 17.39 -38.04
CA ILE A 248 -4.28 18.25 -37.34
C ILE A 248 -3.07 18.45 -38.27
N ASP A 249 -2.75 19.70 -38.58
CA ASP A 249 -1.59 20.08 -39.40
C ASP A 249 -0.35 20.27 -38.51
N ALA A 250 0.14 19.17 -37.95
CA ALA A 250 1.35 19.16 -37.12
C ALA A 250 2.62 19.21 -38.00
N PRO A 251 3.50 20.21 -37.81
CA PRO A 251 4.69 20.36 -38.65
C PRO A 251 5.66 19.20 -38.41
N TYR A 252 6.14 18.60 -39.50
CA TYR A 252 7.05 17.47 -39.45
C TYR A 252 6.55 16.25 -38.65
N LEU A 253 5.24 16.02 -38.59
CA LEU A 253 4.67 14.84 -37.93
C LEU A 253 5.28 13.51 -38.40
N PHE A 254 5.44 12.57 -37.48
CA PHE A 254 5.73 11.17 -37.78
C PHE A 254 4.70 10.23 -37.14
N GLU A 255 4.58 10.22 -35.83
CA GLU A 255 3.76 9.26 -35.06
C GLU A 255 3.50 9.76 -33.63
N ASP A 256 3.10 8.87 -32.71
CA ASP A 256 3.08 9.12 -31.26
C ASP A 256 2.20 10.31 -30.82
N SER A 257 0.93 10.29 -31.22
CA SER A 257 0.00 11.32 -30.75
C SER A 257 -0.08 11.31 -29.23
N GLY A 258 -0.01 12.50 -28.61
CA GLY A 258 -0.23 12.74 -27.19
C GLY A 258 -1.20 13.90 -26.99
N ILE A 259 -1.97 13.87 -25.90
CA ILE A 259 -2.89 14.96 -25.56
C ILE A 259 -2.94 15.18 -24.05
N ASN A 260 -2.76 16.43 -23.63
CA ASN A 260 -2.89 16.85 -22.25
C ASN A 260 -3.70 18.13 -22.14
N LYS A 261 -4.45 18.29 -21.05
CA LYS A 261 -5.02 19.58 -20.66
C LYS A 261 -4.22 20.13 -19.49
N ILE A 262 -3.62 21.30 -19.68
CA ILE A 262 -2.82 21.98 -18.66
C ILE A 262 -3.44 23.36 -18.46
N GLY A 263 -3.98 23.60 -17.26
CA GLY A 263 -4.89 24.71 -17.02
C GLY A 263 -6.09 24.65 -17.97
N ASN A 264 -6.33 25.73 -18.71
CA ASN A 264 -7.46 25.84 -19.64
C ASN A 264 -7.10 25.57 -21.10
N LYS A 265 -5.90 25.02 -21.37
CA LYS A 265 -5.39 24.81 -22.73
C LYS A 265 -5.08 23.35 -23.00
N TYR A 266 -5.16 22.98 -24.27
CA TYR A 266 -4.92 21.63 -24.78
C TYR A 266 -3.56 21.58 -25.48
N TYR A 267 -2.77 20.57 -25.14
CA TYR A 267 -1.40 20.36 -25.58
C TYR A 267 -1.40 19.08 -26.40
N TYR A 268 -1.36 19.22 -27.72
CA TYR A 268 -1.17 18.08 -28.62
C TYR A 268 0.32 17.89 -28.85
N SER A 269 0.87 16.79 -28.37
CA SER A 269 2.27 16.41 -28.56
C SER A 269 2.41 15.28 -29.57
N TYR A 270 3.56 15.18 -30.22
CA TYR A 270 3.82 14.17 -31.26
C TYR A 270 5.32 13.95 -31.49
N CYS A 271 5.71 12.80 -32.03
CA CYS A 271 7.07 12.59 -32.51
C CYS A 271 7.25 13.23 -33.89
N SER A 272 8.27 14.06 -34.04
CA SER A 272 8.70 14.59 -35.34
C SER A 272 9.32 13.49 -36.22
N ASN A 273 9.30 13.68 -37.53
CA ASN A 273 10.00 12.81 -38.45
C ASN A 273 11.51 13.09 -38.44
N PHE A 274 12.28 12.23 -39.10
CA PHE A 274 13.74 12.31 -39.10
C PHE A 274 14.31 13.26 -40.17
N ASN A 275 13.46 13.84 -41.04
CA ASN A 275 13.86 14.69 -42.16
C ASN A 275 13.50 16.16 -41.90
N THR A 276 14.11 16.75 -40.87
CA THR A 276 13.80 18.10 -40.36
C THR A 276 14.87 19.14 -40.66
N ALA A 277 15.85 18.83 -41.53
CA ALA A 277 16.98 19.70 -41.82
C ALA A 277 16.53 21.12 -42.23
N GLY A 278 17.08 22.15 -41.57
CA GLY A 278 16.79 23.56 -41.83
C GLY A 278 15.46 24.08 -41.26
N SER A 279 14.67 23.25 -40.58
CA SER A 279 13.35 23.64 -40.03
C SER A 279 13.42 24.28 -38.63
N GLY A 280 14.50 24.04 -37.89
CA GLY A 280 14.59 24.36 -36.46
C GLY A 280 13.97 23.31 -35.52
N ILE A 281 13.37 22.24 -36.07
CA ILE A 281 12.82 21.08 -35.35
C ILE A 281 13.87 19.97 -35.35
N ASN A 282 14.11 19.30 -34.21
CA ASN A 282 15.01 18.15 -34.18
C ASN A 282 14.28 16.91 -34.69
N GLY A 283 15.01 16.03 -35.39
CA GLY A 283 14.43 14.81 -35.94
C GLY A 283 14.21 13.74 -34.86
N GLY A 284 13.04 13.09 -34.87
CA GLY A 284 12.70 12.04 -33.89
C GLY A 284 12.59 12.57 -32.45
N ALA A 285 12.22 13.84 -32.29
CA ALA A 285 11.99 14.51 -31.01
C ALA A 285 10.48 14.60 -30.73
N ILE A 286 10.11 14.75 -29.47
CA ILE A 286 8.74 15.03 -29.06
C ILE A 286 8.51 16.53 -29.11
N GLU A 287 7.65 16.92 -30.03
CA GLU A 287 7.19 18.29 -30.24
C GLU A 287 5.80 18.48 -29.62
N TYR A 288 5.38 19.73 -29.42
CA TYR A 288 4.03 20.04 -28.97
C TYR A 288 3.44 21.31 -29.56
N MET A 289 2.12 21.29 -29.66
CA MET A 289 1.27 22.38 -30.12
C MET A 289 0.20 22.68 -29.08
N VAL A 290 -0.26 23.94 -29.02
CA VAL A 290 -1.22 24.38 -28.01
C VAL A 290 -2.48 24.94 -28.65
N SER A 291 -3.64 24.65 -28.08
CA SER A 291 -4.94 25.20 -28.47
C SER A 291 -5.81 25.58 -27.27
N ASN A 292 -6.80 26.44 -27.51
CA ASN A 292 -7.90 26.72 -26.57
C ASN A 292 -9.08 25.74 -26.74
N SER A 293 -9.02 24.83 -27.71
CA SER A 293 -10.05 23.83 -28.00
C SER A 293 -9.41 22.45 -28.17
N PRO A 294 -10.05 21.36 -27.72
CA PRO A 294 -9.50 20.01 -27.86
C PRO A 294 -9.36 19.61 -29.34
N THR A 295 -10.17 20.16 -30.25
CA THR A 295 -10.09 19.84 -31.69
C THR A 295 -9.29 20.87 -32.49
N GLY A 296 -8.54 21.75 -31.81
CA GLY A 296 -7.80 22.82 -32.47
C GLY A 296 -8.64 24.05 -32.84
N PRO A 297 -8.08 24.99 -33.64
CA PRO A 297 -6.77 24.90 -34.28
C PRO A 297 -5.62 24.90 -33.26
N PHE A 298 -4.59 24.09 -33.53
CA PHE A 298 -3.38 23.99 -32.71
C PHE A 298 -2.26 24.86 -33.28
N THR A 299 -1.47 25.48 -32.41
CA THR A 299 -0.31 26.29 -32.78
C THR A 299 0.97 25.64 -32.28
N PHE A 300 1.92 25.37 -33.17
CA PHE A 300 3.24 24.83 -32.79
C PHE A 300 3.91 25.73 -31.74
N THR A 301 4.41 25.11 -30.67
CA THR A 301 4.93 25.84 -29.50
C THR A 301 6.37 25.47 -29.17
N GLY A 302 6.76 24.20 -29.28
CA GLY A 302 8.16 23.82 -29.14
C GLY A 302 8.39 22.32 -28.93
N GLU A 303 9.61 22.01 -28.49
CA GLU A 303 10.09 20.65 -28.20
C GLU A 303 10.04 20.39 -26.69
N VAL A 304 9.63 19.18 -26.30
CA VAL A 304 9.63 18.74 -24.88
C VAL A 304 10.66 17.64 -24.60
N PHE A 305 11.08 16.86 -25.61
CA PHE A 305 12.04 15.78 -25.40
C PHE A 305 12.79 15.42 -26.68
N LYS A 306 14.13 15.39 -26.64
CA LYS A 306 14.92 14.96 -27.80
C LYS A 306 14.84 13.46 -28.02
N ASN A 307 15.31 12.99 -29.17
CA ASN A 307 15.44 11.57 -29.43
C ASN A 307 16.25 10.88 -28.30
N PRO A 308 15.86 9.68 -27.82
CA PRO A 308 16.53 9.02 -26.71
C PRO A 308 18.04 8.81 -26.93
N GLY A 309 18.48 8.67 -28.18
CA GLY A 309 19.91 8.55 -28.53
C GLY A 309 20.77 9.76 -28.15
N VAL A 310 20.17 10.92 -27.86
CA VAL A 310 20.87 12.11 -27.34
C VAL A 310 21.30 11.92 -25.89
N TYR A 311 20.48 11.22 -25.09
CA TYR A 311 20.71 11.06 -23.65
C TYR A 311 21.39 9.73 -23.31
N PHE A 312 21.15 8.70 -24.12
CA PHE A 312 21.64 7.34 -23.88
C PHE A 312 22.42 6.85 -25.10
N ASN A 313 23.74 6.76 -24.95
CA ASN A 313 24.63 6.39 -26.05
C ASN A 313 24.24 5.02 -26.64
N GLY A 314 24.03 5.00 -27.95
CA GLY A 314 23.61 3.80 -28.66
C GLY A 314 22.11 3.50 -28.58
N SER A 315 21.28 4.23 -27.83
CA SER A 315 19.84 3.93 -27.68
C SER A 315 18.92 4.74 -28.62
N GLY A 316 19.42 5.18 -29.77
CA GLY A 316 18.61 5.87 -30.78
C GLY A 316 17.53 4.96 -31.39
N GLY A 317 16.46 5.57 -31.87
CA GLY A 317 15.31 4.85 -32.44
C GLY A 317 14.11 5.77 -32.65
N ASN A 318 12.92 5.19 -32.76
CA ASN A 318 11.69 5.97 -32.61
C ASN A 318 11.56 6.53 -31.19
N ASN A 319 10.68 7.52 -31.05
CA ASN A 319 10.39 8.18 -29.79
C ASN A 319 8.89 8.07 -29.57
N HIS A 320 8.47 7.55 -28.42
CA HIS A 320 7.07 7.45 -28.04
C HIS A 320 6.90 7.84 -26.58
N HIS A 321 5.84 8.58 -26.25
CA HIS A 321 5.74 9.22 -24.95
C HIS A 321 4.33 9.29 -24.37
N SER A 322 4.27 9.61 -23.08
CA SER A 322 3.05 10.02 -22.40
C SER A 322 3.39 11.04 -21.32
N ILE A 323 2.81 12.23 -21.42
CA ILE A 323 2.86 13.24 -20.36
C ILE A 323 1.70 12.97 -19.41
N PHE A 324 1.95 13.07 -18.10
CA PHE A 324 0.89 12.96 -17.10
C PHE A 324 1.20 13.79 -15.86
N GLU A 325 0.15 14.14 -15.12
CA GLU A 325 0.26 14.79 -13.82
C GLU A 325 0.05 13.75 -12.71
N PHE A 326 0.94 13.74 -11.72
CA PHE A 326 0.81 12.91 -10.54
C PHE A 326 1.30 13.67 -9.31
N LYS A 327 0.49 13.69 -8.24
CA LYS A 327 0.80 14.37 -6.98
C LYS A 327 1.32 15.81 -7.17
N GLY A 328 0.66 16.56 -8.04
CA GLY A 328 0.95 17.98 -8.32
C GLY A 328 2.23 18.24 -9.12
N SER A 329 2.84 17.22 -9.71
CA SER A 329 3.98 17.36 -10.62
C SER A 329 3.70 16.69 -11.95
N TYR A 330 4.28 17.24 -13.03
CA TYR A 330 4.22 16.62 -14.36
C TYR A 330 5.42 15.71 -14.58
N TYR A 331 5.20 14.66 -15.37
CA TYR A 331 6.21 13.69 -15.75
C TYR A 331 6.07 13.32 -17.22
N LEU A 332 7.17 12.83 -17.80
CA LEU A 332 7.23 12.28 -19.14
C LEU A 332 7.65 10.81 -19.03
N ALA A 333 6.72 9.90 -19.31
CA ALA A 333 7.05 8.51 -19.61
C ALA A 333 7.45 8.42 -21.09
N TYR A 334 8.53 7.73 -21.40
CA TYR A 334 9.01 7.56 -22.77
C TYR A 334 9.74 6.22 -22.91
N HIS A 335 9.87 5.66 -24.11
CA HIS A 335 10.65 4.44 -24.29
C HIS A 335 12.09 4.72 -24.74
N THR A 336 12.99 3.77 -24.51
CA THR A 336 14.36 3.76 -25.06
C THR A 336 14.88 2.32 -25.10
N ARG A 337 16.15 2.12 -25.48
CA ARG A 337 16.79 0.82 -25.73
C ARG A 337 17.89 0.48 -24.70
N THR A 338 17.85 1.11 -23.53
CA THR A 338 18.85 0.93 -22.48
C THR A 338 18.86 -0.49 -21.91
N LEU A 339 17.69 -1.11 -21.72
CA LEU A 339 17.59 -2.49 -21.23
C LEU A 339 18.17 -3.49 -22.23
N GLU A 340 17.86 -3.35 -23.52
CA GLU A 340 18.39 -4.27 -24.54
C GLU A 340 19.91 -4.13 -24.71
N LEU A 341 20.45 -2.91 -24.58
CA LEU A 341 21.89 -2.69 -24.60
C LEU A 341 22.56 -3.33 -23.39
N ALA A 342 21.95 -3.23 -22.20
CA ALA A 342 22.46 -3.90 -21.00
C ALA A 342 22.40 -5.43 -21.13
N GLN A 343 21.39 -5.96 -21.82
CA GLN A 343 21.17 -7.40 -21.96
C GLN A 343 21.99 -8.03 -23.09
N PHE A 344 22.11 -7.37 -24.24
CA PHE A 344 22.67 -7.94 -25.46
C PHE A 344 23.90 -7.21 -25.98
N GLY A 345 24.24 -6.03 -25.46
CA GLY A 345 25.36 -5.21 -25.93
C GLY A 345 25.18 -4.61 -27.33
N LYS A 346 23.97 -4.69 -27.91
CA LYS A 346 23.62 -4.19 -29.24
C LYS A 346 22.13 -3.87 -29.33
N ASN A 347 21.76 -3.03 -30.30
CA ASN A 347 20.36 -2.75 -30.57
C ASN A 347 19.71 -3.85 -31.39
N LEU A 348 18.56 -4.31 -30.94
CA LEU A 348 17.68 -5.24 -31.64
C LEU A 348 16.24 -4.71 -31.70
N GLY A 349 15.97 -3.50 -31.22
CA GLY A 349 14.64 -2.90 -31.29
C GLY A 349 13.69 -3.29 -30.15
N TYR A 350 14.19 -3.87 -29.06
CA TYR A 350 13.40 -4.12 -27.85
C TYR A 350 13.47 -2.90 -26.93
N ARG A 351 12.32 -2.29 -26.65
CA ARG A 351 12.24 -0.99 -25.97
C ARG A 351 11.72 -1.11 -24.54
N SER A 352 12.31 -0.34 -23.64
CA SER A 352 11.98 -0.27 -22.23
C SER A 352 11.57 1.15 -21.85
N THR A 353 10.56 1.27 -20.99
CA THR A 353 10.05 2.56 -20.55
C THR A 353 10.96 3.19 -19.49
N HIS A 354 11.20 4.49 -19.66
CA HIS A 354 11.82 5.40 -18.71
C HIS A 354 10.80 6.46 -18.29
N LEU A 355 11.07 7.10 -17.15
CA LEU A 355 10.26 8.15 -16.57
C LEU A 355 11.15 9.25 -15.99
N ASP A 356 10.94 10.50 -16.40
CA ASP A 356 11.63 11.67 -15.86
C ASP A 356 10.63 12.82 -15.60
N LYS A 357 10.99 13.73 -14.68
CA LYS A 357 10.12 14.85 -14.28
C LYS A 357 10.05 15.90 -15.40
N LEU A 358 8.84 16.39 -15.67
CA LEU A 358 8.57 17.50 -16.59
C LEU A 358 8.24 18.76 -15.79
N SER A 359 8.92 19.86 -16.13
CA SER A 359 8.63 21.18 -15.56
C SER A 359 7.72 21.97 -16.48
N VAL A 360 6.63 22.50 -15.92
CA VAL A 360 5.66 23.34 -16.62
C VAL A 360 5.69 24.73 -16.02
N ASN A 361 6.10 25.73 -16.81
CA ASN A 361 6.24 27.11 -16.37
C ASN A 361 5.33 28.01 -17.20
N ASN A 362 4.30 28.60 -16.58
CA ASN A 362 3.32 29.45 -17.28
C ASN A 362 2.73 28.82 -18.56
N GLY A 363 2.47 27.50 -18.51
CA GLY A 363 1.97 26.75 -19.66
C GLY A 363 3.03 26.44 -20.73
N VAL A 364 4.30 26.66 -20.48
CA VAL A 364 5.41 26.22 -21.35
C VAL A 364 5.99 24.93 -20.79
N LEU A 365 6.07 23.90 -21.63
CA LEU A 365 6.72 22.65 -21.29
C LEU A 365 8.24 22.83 -21.45
N SER A 366 9.00 22.54 -20.40
CA SER A 366 10.46 22.59 -20.45
C SER A 366 11.02 21.31 -21.05
N GLU A 367 12.17 21.38 -21.73
CA GLU A 367 12.88 20.18 -22.21
C GLU A 367 13.15 19.22 -21.04
N VAL A 368 12.67 18.00 -21.17
CA VAL A 368 13.00 16.89 -20.27
C VAL A 368 14.35 16.33 -20.67
N LYS A 369 15.21 16.05 -19.69
CA LYS A 369 16.47 15.33 -19.90
C LYS A 369 16.28 13.90 -19.47
N GLY A 370 16.48 12.95 -20.38
CA GLY A 370 16.38 11.54 -20.03
C GLY A 370 17.52 11.13 -19.10
N THR A 371 17.21 10.41 -18.02
CA THR A 371 18.24 9.95 -17.07
C THR A 371 18.06 8.48 -16.66
N MET A 372 19.14 7.85 -16.18
CA MET A 372 19.03 6.55 -15.49
C MET A 372 18.55 6.71 -14.04
N ALA A 373 18.80 7.88 -13.43
CA ALA A 373 18.28 8.22 -12.11
C ALA A 373 16.75 8.19 -12.08
N GLY A 374 16.11 8.69 -13.15
CA GLY A 374 14.66 8.71 -13.33
C GLY A 374 13.93 9.60 -12.33
N ALA A 375 12.60 9.49 -12.32
CA ALA A 375 11.77 10.17 -11.34
C ALA A 375 12.15 9.74 -9.90
N SER A 376 12.22 10.73 -9.00
CA SER A 376 12.38 10.47 -7.57
C SER A 376 11.10 9.88 -6.97
N GLN A 377 11.25 9.08 -5.93
CA GLN A 377 10.12 8.54 -5.19
C GLN A 377 9.28 9.66 -4.56
N VAL A 378 7.97 9.64 -4.79
CA VAL A 378 7.06 10.71 -4.36
C VAL A 378 6.26 10.40 -3.09
N SER A 379 6.36 9.18 -2.58
CA SER A 379 5.81 8.76 -1.28
C SER A 379 6.47 7.47 -0.84
N TYR A 380 6.51 7.20 0.46
CA TYR A 380 7.05 5.95 0.96
C TYR A 380 6.07 4.78 0.77
N LEU A 381 6.64 3.58 0.63
CA LEU A 381 5.88 2.32 0.60
C LEU A 381 5.54 1.92 2.04
N ASN A 382 4.26 1.67 2.32
CA ASN A 382 3.81 1.15 3.61
C ASN A 382 4.04 -0.38 3.66
N PRO A 383 4.97 -0.89 4.49
CA PRO A 383 5.25 -2.31 4.55
C PRO A 383 4.22 -3.09 5.37
N TYR A 384 3.37 -2.43 6.14
CA TYR A 384 2.45 -3.09 7.09
C TYR A 384 1.12 -3.52 6.45
N GLU A 385 0.94 -3.23 5.17
CA GLU A 385 -0.15 -3.72 4.33
C GLU A 385 0.32 -4.90 3.47
N ARG A 386 -0.61 -5.56 2.77
CA ARG A 386 -0.25 -6.54 1.73
C ARG A 386 0.47 -5.79 0.61
N VAL A 387 1.70 -6.21 0.32
CA VAL A 387 2.50 -5.75 -0.81
C VAL A 387 2.71 -6.93 -1.74
N GLU A 388 2.16 -6.85 -2.96
CA GLU A 388 2.36 -7.89 -3.96
C GLU A 388 3.85 -8.08 -4.24
N ALA A 389 4.30 -9.32 -4.40
CA ALA A 389 5.72 -9.65 -4.59
C ALA A 389 6.28 -9.03 -5.88
N GLU A 390 5.43 -8.93 -6.89
CA GLU A 390 5.67 -8.28 -8.17
C GLU A 390 5.59 -6.75 -8.09
N THR A 391 5.43 -6.16 -6.89
CA THR A 391 5.70 -4.75 -6.63
C THR A 391 7.18 -4.56 -6.35
N MET A 392 7.93 -4.15 -7.37
CA MET A 392 9.39 -4.11 -7.32
C MET A 392 9.92 -2.78 -7.84
N ALA A 393 10.98 -2.27 -7.24
CA ALA A 393 11.81 -1.22 -7.83
C ALA A 393 12.94 -1.80 -8.66
N ILE A 394 13.45 -2.97 -8.29
CA ILE A 394 14.60 -3.62 -8.91
C ILE A 394 14.54 -5.13 -8.67
N GLN A 395 15.03 -5.94 -9.61
CA GLN A 395 15.10 -7.39 -9.47
C GLN A 395 16.26 -7.97 -10.29
N ALA A 396 16.65 -9.20 -9.98
CA ALA A 396 17.50 -10.01 -10.85
C ALA A 396 17.04 -11.47 -10.88
N GLY A 397 16.95 -12.03 -12.09
CA GLY A 397 16.75 -13.46 -12.35
C GLY A 397 15.31 -13.96 -12.27
N VAL A 398 14.38 -13.15 -11.75
CA VAL A 398 12.98 -13.55 -11.60
C VAL A 398 12.14 -13.22 -12.82
N ASN A 399 10.94 -13.81 -12.88
CA ASN A 399 9.91 -13.53 -13.86
C ASN A 399 8.58 -13.18 -13.16
N VAL A 400 7.59 -12.68 -13.91
CA VAL A 400 6.24 -12.41 -13.40
C VAL A 400 5.22 -13.11 -14.30
N SER A 401 4.37 -13.92 -13.71
CA SER A 401 3.33 -14.68 -14.41
C SER A 401 1.92 -14.25 -13.97
N GLY A 402 0.96 -14.31 -14.91
CA GLY A 402 -0.44 -13.94 -14.67
C GLY A 402 -0.90 -12.74 -15.50
N SER A 403 -2.14 -12.32 -15.26
CA SER A 403 -2.79 -11.18 -15.91
C SER A 403 -3.83 -10.61 -14.95
N GLY A 404 -3.70 -9.33 -14.58
CA GLY A 404 -4.46 -8.71 -13.51
C GLY A 404 -3.87 -9.08 -12.14
N ASN A 405 -4.18 -10.28 -11.66
CA ASN A 405 -3.51 -10.84 -10.46
C ASN A 405 -2.32 -11.67 -10.92
N THR A 406 -1.14 -11.34 -10.41
CA THR A 406 0.15 -11.88 -10.84
C THR A 406 0.91 -12.44 -9.64
N LEU A 407 2.09 -13.00 -9.91
CA LEU A 407 3.02 -13.48 -8.90
C LEU A 407 4.43 -13.58 -9.50
N VAL A 408 5.45 -13.53 -8.65
CA VAL A 408 6.85 -13.69 -9.04
C VAL A 408 7.17 -15.18 -9.21
N THR A 409 7.68 -15.56 -10.39
CA THR A 409 8.01 -16.93 -10.80
C THR A 409 9.45 -17.07 -11.23
N ASP A 410 9.81 -18.31 -11.61
CA ASP A 410 11.14 -18.67 -12.13
C ASP A 410 12.26 -18.21 -11.19
N ILE A 411 11.97 -18.21 -9.89
CA ILE A 411 12.94 -17.87 -8.85
C ILE A 411 13.88 -19.05 -8.71
N HIS A 412 15.18 -18.80 -8.80
CA HIS A 412 16.25 -19.76 -8.57
C HIS A 412 17.17 -19.27 -7.44
N ALA A 413 18.08 -20.15 -7.03
CA ALA A 413 19.11 -19.81 -6.06
C ALA A 413 20.01 -18.68 -6.61
N GLY A 414 20.08 -17.56 -5.90
CA GLY A 414 20.88 -16.38 -6.27
C GLY A 414 20.03 -15.21 -6.78
N ASP A 415 18.79 -15.47 -7.15
CA ASP A 415 17.85 -14.44 -7.61
C ASP A 415 17.36 -13.57 -6.44
N TRP A 416 16.84 -12.40 -6.77
CA TRP A 416 16.35 -11.46 -5.76
C TRP A 416 15.39 -10.42 -6.32
N ILE A 417 14.55 -9.89 -5.44
CA ILE A 417 13.69 -8.73 -5.68
C ILE A 417 13.97 -7.64 -4.64
N GLY A 418 13.73 -6.38 -4.99
CA GLY A 418 13.95 -5.24 -4.10
C GLY A 418 12.91 -4.13 -4.28
N VAL A 419 12.55 -3.51 -3.15
CA VAL A 419 11.68 -2.34 -3.05
C VAL A 419 12.43 -1.18 -2.40
N LYS A 420 12.11 0.05 -2.80
CA LYS A 420 12.77 1.26 -2.30
C LYS A 420 11.87 2.11 -1.41
N GLY A 421 12.48 2.83 -0.48
CA GLY A 421 11.82 3.79 0.41
C GLY A 421 10.63 3.21 1.15
N VAL A 422 10.85 2.08 1.81
CA VAL A 422 9.89 1.41 2.68
C VAL A 422 9.89 2.08 4.04
N ASP A 423 8.73 2.52 4.51
CA ASP A 423 8.59 3.25 5.77
C ASP A 423 8.40 2.30 6.96
N PHE A 424 9.49 2.07 7.70
CA PHE A 424 9.46 1.34 8.96
C PHE A 424 9.40 2.27 10.18
N SER A 425 8.72 3.42 10.10
CA SER A 425 8.60 4.34 11.25
C SER A 425 7.96 3.69 12.49
N ASP A 426 7.09 2.69 12.30
CA ASP A 426 6.52 1.88 13.39
C ASP A 426 7.41 0.66 13.76
N GLY A 427 8.62 0.62 13.22
CA GLY A 427 9.64 -0.42 13.37
C GLY A 427 9.29 -1.76 12.71
N LEU A 428 10.27 -2.66 12.59
CA LEU A 428 10.07 -4.00 12.02
C LEU A 428 10.11 -5.09 13.09
N SER A 429 9.08 -5.94 13.11
CA SER A 429 9.06 -7.13 13.95
C SER A 429 9.23 -8.42 13.13
N LYS A 430 8.37 -8.60 12.15
CA LYS A 430 8.25 -9.86 11.42
C LYS A 430 7.96 -9.54 9.97
N ILE A 431 8.42 -10.38 9.05
CA ILE A 431 7.87 -10.40 7.69
C ILE A 431 7.15 -11.71 7.48
N THR A 432 5.96 -11.61 6.92
CA THR A 432 5.17 -12.74 6.40
C THR A 432 5.27 -12.69 4.88
N VAL A 433 5.48 -13.84 4.26
CA VAL A 433 5.41 -14.00 2.79
C VAL A 433 4.45 -15.13 2.44
N SER A 434 3.74 -14.99 1.34
CA SER A 434 2.99 -16.07 0.70
C SER A 434 3.84 -16.66 -0.41
N ALA A 435 4.32 -17.88 -0.21
CA ALA A 435 5.22 -18.55 -1.14
C ALA A 435 4.85 -20.02 -1.35
N LYS A 436 5.27 -20.59 -2.47
CA LYS A 436 5.29 -22.04 -2.69
C LYS A 436 6.63 -22.49 -3.23
N SER A 437 7.03 -23.69 -2.84
CA SER A 437 8.23 -24.36 -3.33
C SER A 437 8.02 -25.87 -3.36
N SER A 438 8.58 -26.54 -4.37
CA SER A 438 8.59 -28.01 -4.50
C SER A 438 9.83 -28.65 -3.84
N THR A 439 10.87 -27.87 -3.57
CA THR A 439 12.12 -28.33 -2.94
C THR A 439 12.36 -27.73 -1.56
N GLY A 440 11.57 -26.73 -1.19
CA GLY A 440 11.89 -25.83 -0.08
C GLY A 440 13.01 -24.84 -0.45
N GLY A 441 13.28 -23.91 0.45
CA GLY A 441 14.33 -22.90 0.31
C GLY A 441 14.30 -21.88 1.44
N VAL A 442 15.22 -20.93 1.41
CA VAL A 442 15.34 -19.86 2.39
C VAL A 442 15.32 -18.52 1.64
N ILE A 443 14.61 -17.55 2.21
CA ILE A 443 14.60 -16.16 1.75
C ILE A 443 15.39 -15.33 2.75
N LYS A 444 16.53 -14.76 2.33
CA LYS A 444 17.25 -13.76 3.12
C LYS A 444 16.59 -12.41 2.90
N VAL A 445 16.22 -11.75 4.01
CA VAL A 445 15.74 -10.36 3.98
C VAL A 445 16.88 -9.45 4.40
N CYS A 446 17.22 -8.45 3.58
CA CYS A 446 18.30 -7.51 3.87
C CYS A 446 17.96 -6.09 3.43
N THR A 447 18.66 -5.09 3.99
CA THR A 447 18.45 -3.68 3.65
C THR A 447 19.50 -3.12 2.71
N ASN A 448 19.13 -2.09 1.94
CA ASN A 448 19.98 -1.27 1.06
C ASN A 448 20.54 -1.98 -0.18
N SER A 449 20.89 -3.26 -0.10
CA SER A 449 21.38 -4.05 -1.25
C SER A 449 21.09 -5.56 -1.06
N PRO A 450 21.09 -6.39 -2.12
CA PRO A 450 20.94 -7.84 -2.00
C PRO A 450 22.18 -8.50 -1.34
N SER A 451 23.32 -7.82 -1.27
CA SER A 451 24.49 -8.22 -0.48
C SER A 451 24.54 -7.56 0.90
N GLY A 452 23.52 -6.79 1.27
CA GLY A 452 23.47 -6.03 2.51
C GLY A 452 23.32 -6.90 3.74
N THR A 453 23.43 -6.27 4.91
CA THR A 453 23.24 -6.93 6.21
C THR A 453 21.86 -7.59 6.26
N ALA A 454 21.86 -8.90 6.57
CA ALA A 454 20.62 -9.64 6.77
C ALA A 454 19.90 -9.12 8.02
N LEU A 455 18.61 -8.83 7.87
CA LEU A 455 17.71 -8.64 9.00
C LEU A 455 17.31 -9.99 9.58
N GLY A 456 17.23 -11.01 8.74
CA GLY A 456 16.96 -12.39 9.11
C GLY A 456 16.58 -13.23 7.88
N TYR A 457 16.07 -14.43 8.14
CA TYR A 457 15.85 -15.46 7.14
C TYR A 457 14.46 -16.06 7.30
N ILE A 458 13.74 -16.28 6.20
CA ILE A 458 12.42 -16.90 6.17
C ILE A 458 12.56 -18.26 5.48
N GLU A 459 12.27 -19.34 6.22
CA GLU A 459 12.21 -20.68 5.64
C GLU A 459 10.90 -20.90 4.88
N VAL A 460 11.02 -21.40 3.66
CA VAL A 460 9.91 -21.86 2.83
C VAL A 460 10.01 -23.38 2.76
N PRO A 461 9.06 -24.14 3.35
CA PRO A 461 9.11 -25.61 3.31
C PRO A 461 8.81 -26.12 1.91
N ASN A 462 8.99 -27.43 1.69
CA ASN A 462 8.34 -28.08 0.55
C ASN A 462 6.82 -28.06 0.75
N THR A 463 6.15 -27.25 -0.06
CA THR A 463 4.72 -26.97 0.03
C THR A 463 3.84 -27.92 -0.79
N SER A 464 4.45 -28.85 -1.53
CA SER A 464 3.73 -29.73 -2.48
C SER A 464 2.87 -28.94 -3.50
N GLY A 465 3.30 -27.73 -3.86
CA GLY A 465 2.68 -26.90 -4.91
C GLY A 465 1.57 -25.94 -4.44
N ALA A 466 1.27 -25.88 -3.14
CA ALA A 466 0.31 -24.92 -2.58
C ALA A 466 1.01 -23.68 -2.02
N PHE A 467 0.41 -22.49 -2.20
CA PHE A 467 0.87 -21.30 -1.48
C PHE A 467 0.60 -21.43 0.01
N VAL A 468 1.60 -21.09 0.81
CA VAL A 468 1.52 -21.02 2.28
C VAL A 468 2.05 -19.68 2.75
N GLU A 469 1.44 -19.14 3.81
CA GLU A 469 2.04 -18.01 4.54
C GLU A 469 3.12 -18.55 5.47
N VAL A 470 4.37 -18.15 5.24
CA VAL A 470 5.48 -18.37 6.18
C VAL A 470 5.94 -17.04 6.74
N SER A 471 6.41 -17.04 7.97
CA SER A 471 6.89 -15.82 8.63
C SER A 471 8.20 -16.08 9.35
N SER A 472 9.01 -15.04 9.47
CA SER A 472 10.15 -15.03 10.38
C SER A 472 10.27 -13.67 11.04
N VAL A 473 10.68 -13.67 12.32
CA VAL A 473 11.05 -12.42 12.98
C VAL A 473 12.41 -12.01 12.49
N LEU A 474 12.52 -10.71 12.26
CA LEU A 474 13.72 -10.10 11.75
C LEU A 474 14.24 -9.08 12.77
N SER A 475 15.50 -8.71 12.61
CA SER A 475 16.12 -7.63 13.36
C SER A 475 15.29 -6.36 13.20
N ASN A 476 14.98 -5.71 14.32
CA ASN A 476 14.23 -4.47 14.30
C ASN A 476 15.02 -3.36 13.59
N ILE A 477 14.33 -2.67 12.69
CA ILE A 477 14.81 -1.49 11.97
C ILE A 477 13.73 -0.42 12.05
N SER A 478 14.14 0.85 11.98
CA SER A 478 13.23 1.98 11.97
C SER A 478 13.52 2.96 10.84
N GLY A 479 12.53 3.80 10.54
CA GLY A 479 12.61 4.82 9.49
C GLY A 479 12.60 4.22 8.08
N VAL A 480 13.00 5.02 7.10
CA VAL A 480 12.89 4.65 5.70
C VAL A 480 14.10 3.81 5.26
N LYS A 481 13.84 2.64 4.67
CA LYS A 481 14.87 1.70 4.18
C LYS A 481 14.48 1.11 2.83
N ASP A 482 15.47 0.76 2.01
CA ASP A 482 15.24 -0.15 0.88
C ASP A 482 15.31 -1.59 1.40
N LEU A 483 14.42 -2.46 0.93
CA LEU A 483 14.30 -3.85 1.38
C LEU A 483 14.50 -4.81 0.21
N TYR A 484 15.26 -5.87 0.42
CA TYR A 484 15.59 -6.89 -0.57
C TYR A 484 15.27 -8.29 -0.05
N PHE A 485 14.77 -9.14 -0.93
CA PHE A 485 14.51 -10.56 -0.71
C PHE A 485 15.43 -11.36 -1.64
N VAL A 486 16.33 -12.16 -1.08
CA VAL A 486 17.29 -12.99 -1.83
C VAL A 486 16.97 -14.45 -1.63
N PHE A 487 16.89 -15.20 -2.71
CA PHE A 487 16.35 -16.57 -2.71
C PHE A 487 17.47 -17.60 -2.78
N SER A 488 17.38 -18.65 -1.95
CA SER A 488 18.37 -19.74 -1.92
C SER A 488 17.98 -20.97 -2.75
N GLY A 489 16.78 -20.98 -3.34
CA GLY A 489 16.23 -22.17 -4.00
C GLY A 489 15.00 -21.84 -4.82
N ASN A 490 14.44 -22.86 -5.47
CA ASN A 490 13.36 -22.67 -6.43
C ASN A 490 12.02 -22.40 -5.73
N MET A 491 11.35 -21.30 -6.06
CA MET A 491 10.06 -20.95 -5.46
C MET A 491 9.22 -20.02 -6.36
N GLU A 492 8.00 -19.76 -5.92
CA GLU A 492 7.14 -18.69 -6.42
C GLU A 492 6.65 -17.86 -5.23
N LEU A 493 6.49 -16.55 -5.42
CA LEU A 493 6.16 -15.58 -4.38
C LEU A 493 4.97 -14.73 -4.82
N ASP A 494 3.93 -14.65 -3.99
CA ASP A 494 2.67 -13.94 -4.27
C ASP A 494 2.64 -12.56 -3.59
N TYR A 495 2.87 -12.51 -2.27
CA TYR A 495 2.96 -11.23 -1.56
C TYR A 495 3.83 -11.32 -0.31
N TRP A 496 4.12 -10.15 0.25
CA TRP A 496 4.71 -10.00 1.57
C TRP A 496 4.01 -8.90 2.38
N LYS A 497 4.17 -8.97 3.70
CA LYS A 497 3.75 -7.91 4.64
C LYS A 497 4.67 -7.92 5.86
N ALA A 498 5.08 -6.74 6.30
CA ALA A 498 5.73 -6.54 7.57
C ALA A 498 4.70 -6.47 8.71
N VAL A 499 5.17 -6.71 9.92
CA VAL A 499 4.45 -6.45 11.15
C VAL A 499 5.22 -5.38 11.91
N ALA A 500 4.50 -4.31 12.29
CA ALA A 500 5.06 -3.21 13.06
C ALA A 500 5.71 -3.70 14.37
N TYR A 501 6.81 -3.07 14.72
CA TYR A 501 7.49 -3.30 15.98
C TYR A 501 6.68 -2.64 17.11
N SER A 502 5.73 -3.40 17.65
CA SER A 502 4.96 -3.06 18.86
C SER A 502 5.79 -3.01 20.16
N GLY A 503 7.12 -2.85 20.07
CA GLY A 503 8.04 -3.07 21.18
C GLY A 503 8.33 -4.53 21.48
N GLN A 504 7.95 -5.40 20.55
CA GLN A 504 8.20 -6.84 20.60
C GLN A 504 8.48 -7.39 19.21
N ALA A 505 9.73 -7.81 19.03
CA ALA A 505 10.14 -8.81 18.06
C ALA A 505 11.39 -9.50 18.60
N THR A 506 11.21 -10.70 19.13
CA THR A 506 12.20 -11.76 18.99
C THR A 506 11.44 -12.92 18.39
N GLU A 507 12.03 -13.52 17.38
CA GLU A 507 11.84 -14.86 16.84
C GLU A 507 10.45 -15.48 17.06
N THR A 508 9.68 -15.63 15.97
CA THR A 508 8.87 -16.83 15.79
C THR A 508 9.90 -17.97 15.67
N ASP A 509 10.40 -18.56 16.76
CA ASP A 509 9.65 -19.52 17.56
C ASP A 509 8.22 -19.10 17.95
N THR A 510 7.28 -19.82 17.36
CA THR A 510 5.93 -19.95 17.86
C THR A 510 5.92 -20.52 19.28
N THR A 511 6.09 -19.64 20.27
CA THR A 511 5.35 -19.62 21.53
C THR A 511 5.15 -18.17 22.04
N VAL A 512 3.96 -17.62 21.74
CA VAL A 512 3.13 -16.64 22.49
C VAL A 512 3.80 -15.47 23.27
N LYS A 513 3.39 -14.23 22.96
CA LYS A 513 3.67 -12.99 23.75
C LYS A 513 3.06 -13.05 25.16
N ASN A 514 3.84 -12.72 26.21
CA ASN A 514 3.48 -12.83 27.65
C ASN A 514 3.34 -11.48 28.40
N TYR A 515 2.74 -10.42 27.83
CA TYR A 515 2.36 -9.23 28.62
C TYR A 515 0.99 -8.65 28.22
N ALA A 516 0.38 -7.88 29.12
CA ALA A 516 -0.97 -7.33 29.00
C ALA A 516 -0.93 -5.81 28.84
N THR A 517 -1.94 -5.29 28.15
CA THR A 517 -2.20 -3.84 28.02
C THR A 517 -3.52 -3.52 28.70
N LEU A 518 -3.50 -2.58 29.64
CA LEU A 518 -4.69 -2.00 30.26
C LEU A 518 -4.82 -0.54 29.83
N SER A 519 -6.04 0.00 29.82
CA SER A 519 -6.26 1.42 29.56
C SER A 519 -5.56 2.27 30.61
N ASP A 520 -4.99 3.41 30.19
CA ASP A 520 -4.49 4.42 31.13
C ASP A 520 -5.62 4.84 32.08
N GLY A 521 -5.30 5.03 33.36
CA GLY A 521 -6.29 5.38 34.36
C GLY A 521 -5.92 5.02 35.78
N TRP A 522 -6.79 5.36 36.73
CA TRP A 522 -6.61 5.05 38.15
C TRP A 522 -7.02 3.61 38.45
N TYR A 523 -6.15 2.86 39.15
CA TYR A 523 -6.40 1.50 39.62
C TYR A 523 -6.07 1.34 41.10
N TYR A 524 -6.75 0.39 41.74
CA TYR A 524 -6.32 -0.25 42.96
C TYR A 524 -5.62 -1.58 42.60
N LEU A 525 -4.46 -1.84 43.18
CA LEU A 525 -3.68 -3.06 42.94
C LEU A 525 -3.84 -4.01 44.13
N LYS A 526 -4.60 -5.09 43.98
CA LYS A 526 -4.93 -6.01 45.07
C LYS A 526 -4.13 -7.30 44.98
N ASN A 527 -3.35 -7.62 45.99
CA ASN A 527 -2.61 -8.88 46.04
C ASN A 527 -3.56 -10.09 46.16
N THR A 528 -3.35 -11.13 45.35
CA THR A 528 -4.24 -12.30 45.32
C THR A 528 -4.11 -13.21 46.54
N ASN A 529 -2.94 -13.26 47.20
CA ASN A 529 -2.72 -14.03 48.43
C ASN A 529 -3.35 -13.35 49.64
N ALA A 530 -2.99 -12.09 49.86
CA ALA A 530 -3.38 -11.34 51.06
C ALA A 530 -4.79 -10.75 50.97
N GLN A 531 -5.35 -10.62 49.76
CA GLN A 531 -6.61 -9.90 49.49
C GLN A 531 -6.59 -8.44 50.00
N LYS A 532 -5.41 -7.81 49.93
CA LYS A 532 -5.11 -6.45 50.39
C LYS A 532 -4.49 -5.62 49.28
N TYR A 533 -4.57 -4.30 49.38
CA TYR A 533 -4.18 -3.37 48.33
C TYR A 533 -2.78 -2.81 48.53
N LEU A 534 -2.05 -2.62 47.43
CA LEU A 534 -0.78 -1.90 47.39
C LEU A 534 -1.00 -0.46 47.87
N GLN A 535 -0.30 -0.08 48.92
CA GLN A 535 -0.47 1.21 49.59
C GLN A 535 0.87 1.84 49.94
N VAL A 536 0.91 3.17 49.93
CA VAL A 536 1.99 3.94 50.55
C VAL A 536 1.78 3.95 52.07
N LYS A 537 2.81 3.53 52.82
CA LYS A 537 2.77 3.46 54.27
C LYS A 537 2.34 4.79 54.89
N ASP A 538 1.42 4.73 55.85
CA ASP A 538 0.83 5.86 56.57
C ASP A 538 0.13 6.91 55.67
N ASN A 539 -0.05 6.63 54.37
CA ASN A 539 -0.61 7.56 53.39
C ASN A 539 0.15 8.92 53.32
N VAL A 540 1.48 8.89 53.51
CA VAL A 540 2.36 10.07 53.49
C VAL A 540 3.21 10.10 52.22
N GLY A 541 3.22 11.21 51.49
CA GLY A 541 4.04 11.38 50.29
C GLY A 541 5.44 11.90 50.63
N ALA A 542 6.47 11.08 50.46
CA ALA A 542 7.87 11.48 50.60
C ALA A 542 8.78 10.58 49.76
N ASN A 543 9.91 11.10 49.27
CA ASN A 543 10.93 10.29 48.61
C ASN A 543 11.42 9.17 49.53
N GLY A 544 11.36 7.94 49.05
CA GLY A 544 11.78 6.76 49.81
C GLY A 544 10.74 6.24 50.78
N GLN A 545 9.52 6.81 50.80
CA GLN A 545 8.46 6.27 51.64
C GLN A 545 8.09 4.85 51.21
N ASN A 546 7.94 3.98 52.19
CA ASN A 546 7.70 2.56 51.98
C ASN A 546 6.38 2.26 51.27
N VAL A 547 6.37 1.24 50.41
CA VAL A 547 5.16 0.65 49.84
C VAL A 547 4.91 -0.72 50.46
N GLU A 548 3.70 -0.93 50.93
CA GLU A 548 3.25 -2.10 51.68
C GLU A 548 1.86 -2.53 51.20
N ILE A 549 1.30 -3.59 51.76
CA ILE A 549 -0.12 -3.94 51.56
C ILE A 549 -0.98 -3.54 52.76
N GLY A 550 -2.23 -3.14 52.51
CA GLY A 550 -3.20 -2.86 53.56
C GLY A 550 -4.66 -3.02 53.15
N THR A 551 -5.55 -2.96 54.14
CA THR A 551 -6.99 -3.03 53.96
C THR A 551 -7.48 -1.89 53.05
N GLY A 552 -8.39 -2.17 52.12
CA GLY A 552 -8.90 -1.18 51.16
C GLY A 552 -9.69 -0.07 51.87
N THR A 553 -9.16 1.15 51.84
CA THR A 553 -9.79 2.36 52.42
C THR A 553 -10.17 3.38 51.34
N GLY A 554 -9.61 3.25 50.13
CA GLY A 554 -9.79 4.24 49.05
C GLY A 554 -8.96 5.52 49.23
N ALA A 555 -8.03 5.54 50.20
CA ALA A 555 -7.11 6.64 50.43
C ALA A 555 -6.22 6.90 49.19
N ASN A 556 -5.71 8.12 49.05
CA ASN A 556 -4.88 8.51 47.91
C ASN A 556 -3.62 7.64 47.75
N GLY A 557 -3.03 7.20 48.85
CA GLY A 557 -1.89 6.29 48.90
C GLY A 557 -2.18 4.89 48.36
N GLN A 558 -3.44 4.51 48.14
CA GLN A 558 -3.85 3.23 47.53
C GLN A 558 -4.19 3.35 46.04
N LYS A 559 -4.25 4.57 45.48
CA LYS A 559 -4.61 4.82 44.08
C LYS A 559 -3.35 4.92 43.24
N TRP A 560 -3.33 4.20 42.12
CA TRP A 560 -2.20 4.17 41.20
C TRP A 560 -2.69 4.46 39.77
N TYR A 561 -2.29 5.60 39.21
CA TYR A 561 -2.53 5.93 37.83
C TYR A 561 -1.54 5.18 36.96
N LEU A 562 -2.05 4.22 36.18
CA LEU A 562 -1.30 3.49 35.18
C LEU A 562 -1.17 4.36 33.92
N THR A 563 0.05 4.54 33.44
CA THR A 563 0.33 5.14 32.14
C THR A 563 1.12 4.16 31.29
N ASN A 564 0.65 3.85 30.08
CA ASN A 564 1.41 3.08 29.11
C ASN A 564 2.57 3.93 28.55
N THR A 565 3.80 3.43 28.63
CA THR A 565 5.01 4.15 28.20
C THR A 565 5.68 3.56 26.95
N GLY A 566 5.04 2.56 26.34
CA GLY A 566 5.56 1.83 25.16
C GLY A 566 6.33 0.56 25.53
N ASN A 567 6.50 -0.34 24.55
CA ASN A 567 7.24 -1.61 24.70
C ASN A 567 6.76 -2.54 25.84
N GLY A 568 5.44 -2.56 26.10
CA GLY A 568 4.83 -3.37 27.15
C GLY A 568 5.09 -2.88 28.59
N TYR A 569 5.72 -1.71 28.75
CA TYR A 569 5.98 -1.12 30.06
C TYR A 569 4.96 -0.05 30.43
N VAL A 570 4.59 -0.05 31.71
CA VAL A 570 3.73 0.92 32.36
C VAL A 570 4.50 1.64 33.46
N THR A 571 4.02 2.82 33.84
CA THR A 571 4.41 3.49 35.08
C THR A 571 3.19 3.62 35.99
N PHE A 572 3.42 3.67 37.30
CA PHE A 572 2.35 3.83 38.29
C PHE A 572 2.56 5.10 39.10
N LYS A 573 1.78 6.15 38.82
CA LYS A 573 1.76 7.38 39.63
C LYS A 573 0.80 7.21 40.80
N ASN A 574 1.27 7.36 42.03
CA ASN A 574 0.44 7.31 43.23
C ASN A 574 -0.42 8.57 43.39
N GLY A 575 -1.57 8.46 44.06
CA GLY A 575 -2.45 9.58 44.38
C GLY A 575 -1.85 10.65 45.30
N LEU A 576 -0.64 10.45 45.81
CA LEU A 576 0.16 11.43 46.57
C LEU A 576 1.21 12.17 45.72
N ASP A 577 1.12 12.07 44.38
CA ASP A 577 2.00 12.73 43.39
C ASP A 577 3.44 12.21 43.30
N TYR A 578 3.68 10.94 43.67
CA TYR A 578 4.96 10.24 43.50
C TYR A 578 4.81 9.02 42.57
N MET A 579 5.92 8.44 42.10
CA MET A 579 5.94 7.23 41.28
C MET A 579 6.25 6.00 42.13
N LEU A 580 5.65 4.86 41.80
CA LEU A 580 6.12 3.55 42.26
C LEU A 580 7.57 3.35 41.78
N ASP A 581 8.46 2.95 42.67
CA ASP A 581 9.91 3.00 42.45
C ASP A 581 10.60 1.81 43.11
N VAL A 582 11.52 1.15 42.39
CA VAL A 582 12.44 0.16 42.95
C VAL A 582 13.61 0.89 43.60
N ALA A 583 13.82 0.68 44.90
CA ALA A 583 14.83 1.43 45.64
C ALA A 583 16.22 1.32 45.01
N ASN A 584 16.81 2.48 44.71
CA ASN A 584 18.10 2.63 44.01
C ASN A 584 18.15 2.00 42.61
N GLY A 585 17.02 1.58 42.03
CA GLY A 585 16.97 0.81 40.79
C GLY A 585 17.78 -0.48 40.85
N ALA A 586 17.94 -1.08 42.03
CA ALA A 586 18.70 -2.31 42.17
C ALA A 586 18.01 -3.49 41.46
N ASN A 587 18.76 -4.58 41.31
CA ASN A 587 18.30 -5.84 40.73
C ASN A 587 18.69 -6.98 41.68
N VAL A 588 18.14 -6.96 42.89
CA VAL A 588 18.47 -7.90 43.98
C VAL A 588 17.19 -8.31 44.68
N ASP A 589 17.02 -9.61 44.95
CA ASP A 589 15.86 -10.10 45.70
C ASP A 589 15.75 -9.45 47.07
N GLY A 590 14.56 -8.97 47.41
CA GLY A 590 14.30 -8.23 48.63
C GLY A 590 14.57 -6.72 48.53
N THR A 591 14.95 -6.19 47.36
CA THR A 591 15.05 -4.73 47.17
C THR A 591 13.70 -4.09 47.40
N ASN A 592 13.68 -3.04 48.22
CA ASN A 592 12.44 -2.42 48.65
C ASN A 592 11.68 -1.76 47.50
N ILE A 593 10.35 -1.83 47.53
CA ILE A 593 9.49 -0.99 46.69
C ILE A 593 9.07 0.22 47.51
N GLN A 594 9.28 1.40 46.94
CA GLN A 594 9.05 2.69 47.57
C GLN A 594 8.28 3.60 46.63
N ILE A 595 7.96 4.80 47.10
CA ILE A 595 7.61 5.91 46.21
C ILE A 595 8.76 6.91 46.09
N TYR A 596 8.96 7.46 44.90
CA TYR A 596 9.98 8.47 44.66
C TYR A 596 9.50 9.51 43.65
N SER A 597 10.11 10.70 43.67
CA SER A 597 9.80 11.78 42.74
C SER A 597 9.97 11.29 41.30
N PRO A 598 9.11 11.72 40.35
CA PRO A 598 9.24 11.33 38.96
C PRO A 598 10.64 11.65 38.42
N ASN A 599 11.34 10.63 37.93
CA ASN A 599 12.70 10.78 37.42
C ASN A 599 12.92 10.12 36.04
N GLY A 600 11.92 9.38 35.52
CA GLY A 600 11.95 8.76 34.19
C GLY A 600 12.88 7.53 34.09
N MET A 601 13.51 7.14 35.19
CA MET A 601 14.45 6.03 35.26
C MET A 601 13.72 4.68 35.18
N ASP A 602 14.46 3.62 34.86
CA ASP A 602 13.90 2.28 34.75
C ASP A 602 13.41 1.71 36.09
N ALA A 603 13.86 2.26 37.21
CA ALA A 603 13.33 1.99 38.55
C ALA A 603 11.83 2.28 38.69
N GLN A 604 11.26 3.15 37.83
CA GLN A 604 9.85 3.58 37.88
C GLN A 604 8.97 2.91 36.81
N LYS A 605 9.52 1.93 36.07
CA LYS A 605 8.86 1.26 34.95
C LYS A 605 8.63 -0.21 35.26
N PHE A 606 7.43 -0.70 34.92
CA PHE A 606 6.96 -2.04 35.26
C PHE A 606 6.29 -2.71 34.07
N LYS A 607 6.17 -4.03 34.07
CA LYS A 607 5.50 -4.79 32.99
C LYS A 607 4.42 -5.70 33.57
N LEU A 608 3.23 -5.67 32.97
CA LEU A 608 2.11 -6.51 33.38
C LEU A 608 2.14 -7.85 32.65
N VAL A 609 2.35 -8.95 33.34
CA VAL A 609 2.32 -10.31 32.78
C VAL A 609 0.95 -10.93 33.06
N PRO A 610 0.12 -11.23 32.04
CA PRO A 610 -1.20 -11.82 32.25
C PRO A 610 -1.07 -13.23 32.81
N THR A 611 -2.05 -13.61 33.62
CA THR A 611 -2.23 -15.01 34.04
C THR A 611 -3.42 -15.64 33.32
N ALA A 612 -3.64 -16.94 33.53
CA ALA A 612 -4.86 -17.61 33.07
C ALA A 612 -6.14 -17.08 33.73
N THR A 613 -6.01 -16.31 34.83
CA THR A 613 -7.14 -15.66 35.50
C THR A 613 -7.29 -14.24 34.96
N SER A 614 -8.48 -13.92 34.45
CA SER A 614 -8.80 -12.57 33.97
C SER A 614 -8.51 -11.52 35.04
N ASN A 615 -7.94 -10.38 34.62
CA ASN A 615 -7.57 -9.24 35.47
C ASN A 615 -6.51 -9.52 36.56
N VAL A 616 -5.84 -10.67 36.54
CA VAL A 616 -4.74 -11.00 37.46
C VAL A 616 -3.40 -10.98 36.72
N TYR A 617 -2.43 -10.27 37.27
CA TYR A 617 -1.15 -9.99 36.65
C TYR A 617 0.03 -10.20 37.60
N GLY A 618 1.15 -10.67 37.07
CA GLY A 618 2.46 -10.40 37.65
C GLY A 618 2.91 -8.99 37.26
N ILE A 619 3.52 -8.24 38.18
CA ILE A 619 4.00 -6.86 37.91
C ILE A 619 5.52 -6.89 37.98
N LEU A 620 6.16 -7.05 36.83
CA LEU A 620 7.61 -7.20 36.70
C LEU A 620 8.32 -5.84 36.76
N THR A 621 9.50 -5.79 37.36
CA THR A 621 10.32 -4.57 37.45
C THR A 621 11.23 -4.44 36.23
N LYS A 622 11.30 -3.24 35.64
CA LYS A 622 12.22 -3.02 34.51
C LYS A 622 13.68 -2.99 34.93
N SER A 623 13.99 -2.50 36.14
CA SER A 623 15.35 -2.51 36.71
C SER A 623 15.95 -3.92 36.80
N SER A 624 15.10 -4.95 36.94
CA SER A 624 15.53 -6.35 36.94
C SER A 624 15.59 -7.01 35.56
N VAL A 625 15.33 -6.25 34.49
CA VAL A 625 15.22 -6.76 33.12
C VAL A 625 14.15 -7.86 33.04
N ASP A 626 12.96 -7.60 33.59
CA ASP A 626 11.80 -8.50 33.58
C ASP A 626 12.01 -9.85 34.31
N THR A 627 12.98 -9.94 35.25
CA THR A 627 13.25 -11.19 35.99
C THR A 627 12.66 -11.22 37.40
N LYS A 628 12.29 -10.05 37.94
CA LYS A 628 11.71 -9.86 39.27
C LYS A 628 10.38 -9.14 39.20
N SER A 629 9.54 -9.34 40.21
CA SER A 629 8.21 -8.75 40.29
C SER A 629 7.93 -8.16 41.67
N LEU A 630 6.92 -7.29 41.76
CA LEU A 630 6.33 -6.90 43.04
C LEU A 630 5.89 -8.14 43.82
N ASP A 631 6.46 -8.29 45.02
CA ASP A 631 6.31 -9.43 45.90
C ASP A 631 5.94 -8.95 47.29
N VAL A 632 4.87 -9.52 47.87
CA VAL A 632 4.57 -9.32 49.29
C VAL A 632 5.50 -10.21 50.11
N TYR A 633 6.48 -9.57 50.75
CA TYR A 633 7.60 -10.23 51.40
C TYR A 633 7.14 -11.35 52.34
N ASN A 634 7.74 -12.53 52.19
CA ASN A 634 7.47 -13.73 52.99
C ASN A 634 5.97 -14.13 53.01
N PHE A 635 5.25 -13.91 51.91
CA PHE A 635 3.82 -14.22 51.80
C PHE A 635 2.96 -13.54 52.88
N GLY A 636 3.38 -12.36 53.36
CA GLY A 636 2.64 -11.60 54.38
C GLY A 636 1.18 -11.38 54.00
N THR A 637 0.28 -11.43 55.00
CA THR A 637 -1.17 -11.28 54.81
C THR A 637 -1.80 -10.21 55.70
N THR A 638 -1.02 -9.57 56.57
CA THR A 638 -1.49 -8.54 57.49
C THR A 638 -1.24 -7.15 56.92
N ASP A 639 -1.99 -6.16 57.40
CA ASP A 639 -1.73 -4.75 57.08
C ASP A 639 -0.30 -4.38 57.50
N GLY A 640 0.40 -3.63 56.64
CA GLY A 640 1.80 -3.26 56.84
C GLY A 640 2.81 -4.32 56.39
N SER A 641 2.38 -5.43 55.78
CA SER A 641 3.33 -6.38 55.18
C SER A 641 4.07 -5.71 54.01
N ASN A 642 5.40 -5.78 54.03
CA ASN A 642 6.25 -5.07 53.08
C ASN A 642 6.08 -5.58 51.64
N VAL A 643 6.25 -4.67 50.66
CA VAL A 643 6.38 -5.05 49.24
C VAL A 643 7.80 -4.79 48.78
N CYS A 644 8.44 -5.83 48.24
CA CYS A 644 9.77 -5.77 47.65
C CYS A 644 9.73 -6.27 46.20
N GLU A 645 10.82 -6.14 45.45
CA GLU A 645 11.01 -6.98 44.26
C GLU A 645 11.62 -8.32 44.66
N TRP A 646 11.19 -9.38 43.98
CA TRP A 646 11.77 -10.71 44.11
C TRP A 646 11.70 -11.46 42.78
N THR A 647 12.61 -12.41 42.56
CA THR A 647 12.60 -13.35 41.43
C THR A 647 11.18 -13.88 41.17
N TYR A 648 10.71 -13.74 39.94
CA TYR A 648 9.33 -14.02 39.58
C TYR A 648 9.08 -15.53 39.46
N TYR A 649 8.50 -16.12 40.50
CA TYR A 649 8.12 -17.54 40.58
C TYR A 649 6.64 -17.79 40.30
N LYS A 650 5.88 -16.74 40.02
CA LYS A 650 4.43 -16.77 39.81
C LYS A 650 3.62 -17.20 41.04
N ASN A 651 4.15 -17.00 42.23
CA ASN A 651 3.46 -17.32 43.48
C ASN A 651 2.30 -16.33 43.75
N SER A 652 1.33 -16.73 44.57
CA SER A 652 0.18 -15.88 44.91
C SER A 652 0.57 -14.54 45.55
N CYS A 653 1.70 -14.48 46.27
CA CYS A 653 2.26 -13.23 46.81
C CYS A 653 2.80 -12.26 45.74
N GLN A 654 2.98 -12.71 44.49
CA GLN A 654 3.46 -11.93 43.34
C GLN A 654 2.36 -11.56 42.33
N MET A 655 1.13 -11.97 42.61
CA MET A 655 -0.01 -11.80 41.69
C MET A 655 -0.94 -10.72 42.19
N TRP A 656 -1.35 -9.84 41.28
CA TRP A 656 -2.10 -8.63 41.57
C TRP A 656 -3.32 -8.51 40.66
N VAL A 657 -4.49 -8.27 41.26
CA VAL A 657 -5.70 -7.85 40.54
C VAL A 657 -5.62 -6.34 40.34
N LEU A 658 -5.78 -5.86 39.10
CA LEU A 658 -5.89 -4.43 38.81
C LEU A 658 -7.37 -4.05 38.70
N GLU A 659 -7.89 -3.40 39.73
CA GLU A 659 -9.29 -2.98 39.82
C GLU A 659 -9.39 -1.50 39.42
N PRO A 660 -10.11 -1.12 38.36
CA PRO A 660 -10.32 0.28 38.03
C PRO A 660 -10.93 1.03 39.22
N CYS A 661 -10.33 2.17 39.59
CA CYS A 661 -10.94 3.13 40.50
C CYS A 661 -12.11 3.77 39.75
N SER A 662 -13.25 3.07 39.66
CA SER A 662 -14.46 3.63 39.09
C SER A 662 -14.77 4.94 39.80
N ALA A 663 -14.91 6.01 39.04
CA ALA A 663 -15.62 7.19 39.50
C ALA A 663 -17.04 7.09 38.94
N PRO A 664 -18.06 6.88 39.79
CA PRO A 664 -19.39 7.37 39.51
C PRO A 664 -19.65 8.63 40.37
N GLU A 665 -19.61 9.76 39.67
CA GLU A 665 -20.38 11.01 39.80
C GLU A 665 -20.69 11.66 41.16
N SER A 666 -20.60 13.00 41.16
CA SER A 666 -21.36 13.87 42.05
C SER A 666 -22.86 13.68 41.82
N THR A 667 -23.57 13.04 42.73
CA THR A 667 -24.93 13.44 43.15
C THR A 667 -25.28 12.96 44.57
N VAL A 668 -26.10 13.75 45.26
CA VAL A 668 -26.60 13.61 46.65
C VAL A 668 -27.82 12.66 46.70
N PRO A 669 -28.09 11.87 47.78
CA PRO A 669 -29.28 11.00 47.88
C PRO A 669 -30.44 11.64 48.68
N VAL A 670 -31.71 11.18 48.58
CA VAL A 670 -32.48 10.28 49.53
C VAL A 670 -34.02 10.48 49.26
N PRO A 671 -35.03 9.58 49.51
CA PRO A 671 -35.17 8.08 49.48
C PRO A 671 -36.54 7.46 48.97
N THR A 672 -36.52 6.15 48.55
CA THR A 672 -37.42 4.94 48.82
C THR A 672 -38.98 4.94 48.61
N PRO A 673 -39.76 3.84 48.30
CA PRO A 673 -39.50 2.36 48.11
C PRO A 673 -40.15 1.59 46.88
N THR A 674 -39.59 0.39 46.55
CA THR A 674 -40.18 -0.95 46.10
C THR A 674 -41.12 -1.07 44.85
N PRO A 675 -41.21 -2.17 44.01
CA PRO A 675 -40.67 -3.58 44.02
C PRO A 675 -40.00 -4.14 42.72
N THR A 676 -39.35 -5.33 42.88
CA THR A 676 -39.24 -6.60 42.08
C THR A 676 -39.47 -6.62 40.54
N PRO A 677 -38.72 -7.43 39.76
CA PRO A 677 -38.01 -7.00 38.54
C PRO A 677 -38.78 -7.22 37.22
N THR A 678 -38.43 -6.37 36.25
CA THR A 678 -38.74 -6.52 34.82
C THR A 678 -37.41 -6.54 34.05
N PRO A 679 -37.25 -7.38 33.02
CA PRO A 679 -35.97 -7.63 32.35
C PRO A 679 -35.34 -6.35 31.77
N THR A 680 -34.02 -6.29 31.90
CA THR A 680 -33.10 -5.23 31.46
C THR A 680 -33.32 -4.89 29.98
N PRO A 681 -33.50 -3.61 29.59
CA PRO A 681 -33.40 -3.17 28.21
C PRO A 681 -31.93 -3.20 27.76
N ASP A 682 -31.71 -3.59 26.51
CA ASP A 682 -30.41 -3.59 25.84
C ASP A 682 -29.65 -2.26 26.01
N SER A 683 -28.32 -2.39 26.16
CA SER A 683 -27.36 -1.29 26.09
C SER A 683 -27.60 -0.37 24.89
N PRO A 684 -27.35 0.94 25.00
CA PRO A 684 -27.58 1.87 23.89
C PRO A 684 -26.72 1.47 22.69
N SER A 685 -27.40 1.06 21.61
CA SER A 685 -26.85 0.98 20.27
C SER A 685 -26.24 2.34 19.91
N THR A 686 -24.93 2.39 19.69
CA THR A 686 -24.27 3.57 19.13
C THR A 686 -24.74 3.75 17.69
N THR A 687 -25.59 4.73 17.45
CA THR A 687 -26.27 4.95 16.17
C THR A 687 -25.35 5.52 15.08
N ALA A 688 -24.16 6.02 15.43
CA ALA A 688 -23.13 6.45 14.49
C ALA A 688 -21.74 6.51 15.14
N SER A 689 -20.71 6.47 14.30
CA SER A 689 -19.32 6.75 14.68
C SER A 689 -18.70 7.75 13.71
N MET A 690 -17.71 8.52 14.17
CA MET A 690 -16.97 9.46 13.33
C MET A 690 -15.47 9.33 13.56
N SER A 691 -14.70 9.52 12.49
CA SER A 691 -13.24 9.61 12.53
C SER A 691 -12.79 10.87 11.80
N ILE A 692 -11.58 11.35 12.13
CA ILE A 692 -10.96 12.52 11.51
C ILE A 692 -9.57 12.18 10.98
N LYS A 693 -9.24 12.68 9.79
CA LYS A 693 -7.91 12.61 9.18
C LYS A 693 -7.43 14.02 8.91
N ILE A 694 -6.40 14.47 9.62
CA ILE A 694 -5.79 15.79 9.42
C ILE A 694 -4.73 15.67 8.31
N PHE A 695 -4.83 16.49 7.26
CA PHE A 695 -3.88 16.52 6.14
C PHE A 695 -2.73 17.50 6.37
N SER A 696 -3.05 18.64 6.99
CA SER A 696 -2.11 19.70 7.29
C SER A 696 -2.57 20.40 8.57
N ASP A 697 -1.65 20.62 9.49
CA ASP A 697 -1.89 21.30 10.77
C ASP A 697 -0.80 22.36 10.96
N TRP A 698 -1.19 23.59 11.24
CA TRP A 698 -0.31 24.73 11.46
C TRP A 698 -0.81 25.57 12.65
N SER A 699 -0.04 26.59 13.03
CA SER A 699 -0.17 27.26 14.34
C SER A 699 -1.57 27.81 14.66
N ASP A 700 -2.36 28.17 13.66
CA ASP A 700 -3.69 28.76 13.83
C ASP A 700 -4.79 28.08 13.01
N GLY A 701 -4.50 26.94 12.35
CA GLY A 701 -5.50 26.23 11.55
C GLY A 701 -5.09 24.82 11.15
N ALA A 702 -6.05 24.05 10.65
CA ALA A 702 -5.81 22.74 10.07
C ALA A 702 -6.78 22.46 8.92
N THR A 703 -6.39 21.59 8.00
CA THR A 703 -7.27 21.04 6.97
C THR A 703 -7.46 19.54 7.23
N ALA A 704 -8.70 19.07 7.32
CA ALA A 704 -9.03 17.71 7.71
C ALA A 704 -10.25 17.15 6.98
N ASP A 705 -10.28 15.83 6.79
CA ASP A 705 -11.47 15.08 6.42
C ASP A 705 -12.12 14.47 7.65
N ILE A 706 -13.44 14.55 7.73
CA ILE A 706 -14.24 13.89 8.76
C ILE A 706 -15.13 12.85 8.08
N THR A 707 -15.07 11.61 8.57
CA THR A 707 -15.86 10.48 8.05
C THR A 707 -16.93 10.09 9.05
N ILE A 708 -18.18 10.01 8.62
CA ILE A 708 -19.34 9.51 9.37
C ILE A 708 -19.63 8.09 8.94
N THR A 709 -19.85 7.17 9.87
CA THR A 709 -20.34 5.81 9.59
C THR A 709 -21.74 5.61 10.16
N ASN A 710 -22.65 5.11 9.33
CA ASN A 710 -24.03 4.86 9.71
C ASN A 710 -24.18 3.53 10.44
N ASN A 711 -24.20 3.60 11.78
CA ASN A 711 -24.42 2.43 12.65
C ASN A 711 -25.87 2.32 13.13
N THR A 712 -26.82 3.04 12.50
CA THR A 712 -28.24 3.03 12.88
C THR A 712 -28.95 1.72 12.54
N GLY A 713 -28.32 0.87 11.71
CA GLY A 713 -28.94 -0.33 11.14
C GLY A 713 -30.00 -0.05 10.07
N LYS A 714 -30.18 1.21 9.63
CA LYS A 714 -31.15 1.61 8.60
C LYS A 714 -30.50 2.46 7.51
N ASN A 715 -31.01 2.39 6.29
CA ASN A 715 -30.64 3.32 5.22
C ASN A 715 -31.28 4.69 5.50
N LEU A 716 -30.49 5.77 5.44
CA LEU A 716 -30.95 7.13 5.68
C LEU A 716 -31.02 7.89 4.35
N ASN A 717 -32.05 8.70 4.15
CA ASN A 717 -32.22 9.54 2.97
C ASN A 717 -32.50 10.99 3.39
N GLY A 718 -31.61 11.92 3.04
CA GLY A 718 -31.65 13.30 3.53
C GLY A 718 -31.12 13.42 4.96
N TRP A 719 -30.03 12.71 5.27
CA TRP A 719 -29.52 12.57 6.63
C TRP A 719 -28.96 13.89 7.19
N THR A 720 -29.02 14.01 8.51
CA THR A 720 -28.35 15.07 9.28
C THR A 720 -27.44 14.46 10.35
N CYS A 721 -26.26 15.05 10.53
CA CYS A 721 -25.31 14.61 11.56
C CYS A 721 -24.93 15.78 12.45
N THR A 722 -25.16 15.62 13.76
CA THR A 722 -24.70 16.56 14.78
C THR A 722 -23.51 15.97 15.53
N PHE A 723 -22.45 16.75 15.72
CA PHE A 723 -21.26 16.32 16.44
C PHE A 723 -20.54 17.51 17.08
N THR A 724 -19.76 17.25 18.13
CA THR A 724 -18.93 18.24 18.83
C THR A 724 -17.46 17.94 18.61
N THR A 725 -16.69 18.96 18.22
CA THR A 725 -15.22 18.89 18.15
C THR A 725 -14.59 19.63 19.33
N ASN A 726 -13.34 19.31 19.66
CA ASN A 726 -12.53 20.11 20.59
C ASN A 726 -11.73 21.24 19.90
N ARG A 727 -11.92 21.42 18.59
CA ARG A 727 -11.29 22.45 17.75
C ARG A 727 -12.34 23.05 16.80
N PRO A 728 -12.48 24.39 16.70
CA PRO A 728 -13.54 25.00 15.88
C PRO A 728 -13.34 24.72 14.39
N ILE A 729 -14.44 24.67 13.61
CA ILE A 729 -14.46 24.48 12.16
C ILE A 729 -14.81 25.82 11.50
N SER A 730 -13.97 26.27 10.57
CA SER A 730 -14.11 27.55 9.86
C SER A 730 -14.79 27.43 8.50
N SER A 731 -14.68 26.29 7.82
CA SER A 731 -15.39 26.02 6.57
C SER A 731 -15.59 24.52 6.34
N ILE A 732 -16.64 24.14 5.62
CA ILE A 732 -16.98 22.75 5.26
C ILE A 732 -17.22 22.68 3.74
N TRP A 733 -16.78 21.60 3.10
CA TRP A 733 -17.12 21.26 1.72
C TRP A 733 -17.51 19.78 1.62
N ASN A 734 -18.22 19.42 0.54
CA ASN A 734 -18.85 18.11 0.39
C ASN A 734 -19.82 17.78 1.54
N ALA A 735 -20.43 18.79 2.17
CA ALA A 735 -21.58 18.69 3.05
C ALA A 735 -22.16 20.11 3.21
N GLU A 736 -23.43 20.20 3.60
CA GLU A 736 -24.07 21.50 3.86
C GLU A 736 -24.10 21.76 5.37
N LEU A 737 -23.58 22.91 5.82
CA LEU A 737 -23.66 23.33 7.21
C LEU A 737 -25.08 23.82 7.53
N VAL A 738 -25.78 23.14 8.42
CA VAL A 738 -27.15 23.49 8.84
C VAL A 738 -27.12 24.49 10.01
N SER A 739 -26.30 24.21 11.02
CA SER A 739 -26.14 25.10 12.19
C SER A 739 -24.82 24.86 12.91
N SER A 740 -24.31 25.88 13.59
CA SER A 740 -23.20 25.77 14.53
C SER A 740 -23.51 26.49 15.85
N ASN A 741 -23.07 25.90 16.96
CA ASN A 741 -23.11 26.51 18.30
C ASN A 741 -21.82 26.14 19.05
N GLY A 742 -20.92 27.11 19.21
CA GLY A 742 -19.58 26.86 19.74
C GLY A 742 -18.83 25.86 18.85
N THR A 743 -18.43 24.72 19.41
CA THR A 743 -17.77 23.64 18.67
C THR A 743 -18.71 22.47 18.32
N THR A 744 -20.02 22.68 18.40
CA THR A 744 -21.03 21.71 17.95
C THR A 744 -21.59 22.11 16.59
N TYR A 745 -21.57 21.18 15.64
CA TYR A 745 -21.98 21.41 14.25
C TYR A 745 -23.06 20.41 13.87
N THR A 746 -24.07 20.89 13.15
CA THR A 746 -25.03 20.05 12.44
C THR A 746 -24.83 20.24 10.95
N ILE A 747 -24.59 19.14 10.24
CA ILE A 747 -24.48 19.12 8.78
C ILE A 747 -25.59 18.27 8.16
N SER A 748 -25.92 18.54 6.91
CA SER A 748 -26.83 17.74 6.09
C SER A 748 -26.15 17.17 4.86
N SER A 749 -26.72 16.06 4.37
CA SER A 749 -26.32 15.45 3.11
C SER A 749 -26.42 16.44 1.95
N PRO A 750 -25.45 16.50 1.02
CA PRO A 750 -25.62 17.29 -0.17
C PRO A 750 -26.72 16.70 -1.07
N SER A 751 -27.42 17.56 -1.81
CA SER A 751 -28.54 17.17 -2.68
C SER A 751 -28.21 16.07 -3.71
N TRP A 752 -26.94 15.93 -4.11
CA TRP A 752 -26.46 14.91 -5.05
C TRP A 752 -26.05 13.58 -4.39
N GLN A 753 -26.06 13.48 -3.06
CA GLN A 753 -25.79 12.25 -2.31
C GLN A 753 -26.60 12.21 -0.99
N SER A 754 -27.93 12.16 -1.12
CA SER A 754 -28.84 12.14 0.02
C SER A 754 -28.91 10.79 0.75
N ASN A 755 -28.54 9.68 0.09
CA ASN A 755 -28.63 8.33 0.64
C ASN A 755 -27.34 7.90 1.37
N LEU A 756 -27.47 7.39 2.59
CA LEU A 756 -26.40 6.76 3.37
C LEU A 756 -26.89 5.40 3.91
N ALA A 757 -26.45 4.31 3.29
CA ALA A 757 -26.88 2.97 3.64
C ALA A 757 -26.39 2.54 5.05
N ALA A 758 -27.06 1.57 5.67
CA ALA A 758 -26.62 0.98 6.93
C ALA A 758 -25.20 0.38 6.77
N GLY A 759 -24.29 0.71 7.70
CA GLY A 759 -22.87 0.32 7.67
C GLY A 759 -22.01 1.10 6.66
N ALA A 760 -22.60 1.96 5.83
CA ALA A 760 -21.85 2.78 4.89
C ALA A 760 -21.30 4.04 5.57
N SER A 761 -20.26 4.63 4.96
CA SER A 761 -19.61 5.84 5.44
C SER A 761 -19.73 6.99 4.43
N TYR A 762 -19.68 8.21 4.94
CA TYR A 762 -19.64 9.45 4.17
C TYR A 762 -18.52 10.36 4.69
N THR A 763 -17.70 10.88 3.78
CA THR A 763 -16.57 11.75 4.12
C THR A 763 -16.80 13.15 3.56
N PHE A 764 -16.64 14.16 4.41
CA PHE A 764 -16.64 15.57 4.04
C PHE A 764 -15.36 16.23 4.53
N GLY A 765 -14.94 17.29 3.85
CA GLY A 765 -13.73 18.02 4.21
C GLY A 765 -14.05 19.31 4.97
N CYS A 766 -13.11 19.74 5.81
CA CYS A 766 -13.24 20.96 6.59
C CYS A 766 -11.90 21.67 6.81
N ASN A 767 -11.97 22.98 7.04
CA ASN A 767 -10.89 23.73 7.67
C ASN A 767 -11.24 23.98 9.13
N MET A 768 -10.26 23.87 10.01
CA MET A 768 -10.37 24.06 11.44
C MET A 768 -9.58 25.30 11.87
N GLY A 769 -10.06 26.01 12.88
CA GLY A 769 -9.34 27.13 13.51
C GLY A 769 -8.29 26.66 14.52
N SER A 770 -7.74 27.55 15.34
CA SER A 770 -6.72 27.20 16.35
C SER A 770 -7.27 26.23 17.42
N GLY A 771 -6.42 25.31 17.89
CA GLY A 771 -6.79 24.35 18.93
C GLY A 771 -5.75 23.25 19.13
N PRO A 772 -6.04 22.24 19.96
CA PRO A 772 -5.11 21.14 20.22
C PRO A 772 -4.86 20.29 18.96
N ALA A 773 -3.63 19.79 18.81
CA ALA A 773 -3.25 18.90 17.70
C ALA A 773 -4.02 17.56 17.72
N ASN A 774 -4.40 17.08 18.91
CA ASN A 774 -5.27 15.93 19.05
C ASN A 774 -6.74 16.36 18.96
N VAL A 775 -7.31 16.28 17.75
CA VAL A 775 -8.72 16.61 17.51
C VAL A 775 -9.61 15.43 17.90
N THR A 776 -10.56 15.67 18.81
CA THR A 776 -11.55 14.68 19.24
C THR A 776 -12.94 15.05 18.74
N ILE A 777 -13.74 14.03 18.41
CA ILE A 777 -15.14 14.15 18.02
C ILE A 777 -15.99 13.41 19.06
N THR A 778 -17.01 14.09 19.58
CA THR A 778 -17.93 13.58 20.61
C THR A 778 -19.37 13.96 20.29
N ASN A 779 -20.33 13.48 21.10
CA ASN A 779 -21.76 13.81 20.99
C ASN A 779 -22.35 13.57 19.59
N ILE A 780 -21.98 12.45 18.97
CA ILE A 780 -22.38 12.13 17.60
C ILE A 780 -23.85 11.68 17.58
N SER A 781 -24.67 12.38 16.81
CA SER A 781 -26.07 12.04 16.55
C SER A 781 -26.36 12.10 15.05
N LEU A 782 -26.51 10.93 14.42
CA LEU A 782 -26.92 10.77 13.03
C LEU A 782 -28.41 10.41 12.96
N LYS A 783 -29.16 11.12 12.12
CA LYS A 783 -30.60 10.90 11.91
C LYS A 783 -30.99 10.98 10.45
#